data_AF-A3LY74-F1
#
_entry.id   AF-A3LY74-F1
#
_cell.length_a   1.000
_cell.length_b   1.000
_cell.length_c   1.000
_cell.angle_alpha   90.00
_cell.angle_beta   90.00
_cell.angle_gamma   90.00
#
_symmetry.space_group_name_H-M   'P 1'
#
loop_
_entity.id
_entity.type
_entity.pdbx_description
1 polymer ?
#
loop_
_entity_poly.entity_id
_entity_poly.type
_entity_poly.pdbx_seq_one_letter_code
_entity_poly.pdbx_strand_id
1 'polypeptide(L)'
;MVLKSTSAGNVSVYQVSGTNVSRSLPDWIAKKRKRALKNDIEYQNRIELIQDFEFSEASNKIKVTPDGQFAMATGTYKPQIHVYDFANLSLKFDRHTDCENVDFLIMSDDWTKSVHLQNDRSIEFQTKGGIHYRTRIPKFGRSLAYNSMSCDLYVGASGNELYRLNLDQGRFLNPFALDTSAGVNAVTVNPVHGLLAVALEEGAVEFWDPRSRVRAAKLFVEDQLKEQVQVTAASFRNDGLNFACGTSNGKALIYDLRTAVPTIVKDQGYGFDIKKIIWIDDNESDADKILTTDKRIAKIWDRNDGKPFASMEPSVDINDIEYVKGSGMFFMANEGIPMHTYYIPNLGPAPKWCSFLDNVTEELEEKPSDSVYSNYRFITRDDVVKLNLSHLIGTKVLRSYMHGFFIDNELYDKVNLIANPNSYRDRRDREIRKKIEKERESRIRSTGAITNTKIKVNKDLAAKLQEKQGSNAAESVINDDRFKELFENPDFAVDEESHDYKQLNPVKAVKDVTNSRSRGLTAAEESDEERNAESGTLSESSEESEEEEEEDEETKAYKKMRVEKEMEKLRRKKKEQEEAKRFMNEMKVVSEEGPQQKASESFGSQVRKINKVTKEQVGDKDSRLRRHARGEAELTFVPAKKEKRKVQFRADDEEEDPEKVKNSGRTKQRFDGRRIASRNKFRGM
;
A
#
# COMPACT_ATOMS: atom_id res chain seq x y z
N MET A 1 -5.92 -2.29 -8.31
CA MET A 1 -4.98 -1.27 -8.80
C MET A 1 -5.38 -0.96 -10.23
N VAL A 2 -6.02 0.17 -10.50
CA VAL A 2 -6.47 0.51 -11.86
C VAL A 2 -6.20 2.00 -12.07
N LEU A 3 -5.11 2.31 -12.77
CA LEU A 3 -4.95 3.62 -13.38
C LEU A 3 -6.02 3.75 -14.46
N LYS A 4 -6.75 4.87 -14.48
CA LYS A 4 -7.73 5.10 -15.54
C LYS A 4 -6.95 5.49 -16.80
N SER A 5 -6.98 4.61 -17.80
CA SER A 5 -6.49 4.90 -19.15
C SER A 5 -7.62 5.55 -19.96
N THR A 6 -7.36 6.72 -20.52
CA THR A 6 -8.15 7.25 -21.63
C THR A 6 -7.43 6.91 -22.92
N SER A 7 -8.08 6.17 -23.82
CA SER A 7 -7.51 5.92 -25.14
C SER A 7 -7.85 7.07 -26.07
N ALA A 8 -6.83 7.71 -26.62
CA ALA A 8 -6.96 8.72 -27.67
C ALA A 8 -6.12 8.27 -28.86
N GLY A 9 -6.75 8.00 -30.01
CA GLY A 9 -6.02 7.68 -31.24
C GLY A 9 -5.19 6.39 -31.19
N ASN A 10 -5.70 5.32 -30.58
CA ASN A 10 -5.01 4.05 -30.33
C ASN A 10 -3.81 4.13 -29.35
N VAL A 11 -3.56 5.31 -28.75
CA VAL A 11 -2.54 5.48 -27.70
C VAL A 11 -3.21 5.55 -26.34
N SER A 12 -2.71 4.76 -25.39
CA SER A 12 -3.16 4.78 -24.00
C SER A 12 -2.54 5.97 -23.27
N VAL A 13 -3.39 6.84 -22.72
CA VAL A 13 -2.97 7.96 -21.86
C VAL A 13 -3.40 7.63 -20.44
N TYR A 14 -2.46 7.58 -19.50
CA TYR A 14 -2.72 7.25 -18.10
C TYR A 14 -2.74 8.52 -17.26
N GLN A 15 -3.82 8.72 -16.50
CA GLN A 15 -3.85 9.74 -15.46
C GLN A 15 -3.36 9.12 -14.15
N VAL A 16 -2.23 9.61 -13.63
CA VAL A 16 -1.59 9.09 -12.41
C VAL A 16 -2.09 9.82 -11.17
N SER A 17 -2.05 11.16 -11.20
CA SER A 17 -2.67 12.00 -10.16
C SER A 17 -3.78 12.85 -10.78
N GLY A 18 -4.86 13.01 -10.03
CA GLY A 18 -5.89 13.99 -10.37
C GLY A 18 -7.28 13.62 -9.90
N THR A 19 -8.24 14.48 -10.26
CA THR A 19 -9.63 14.44 -9.80
C THR A 19 -10.35 13.14 -10.14
N ASN A 20 -9.94 12.45 -11.21
CA ASN A 20 -10.53 11.18 -11.62
C ASN A 20 -9.95 9.96 -10.87
N VAL A 21 -8.74 10.10 -10.30
CA VAL A 21 -8.00 9.05 -9.57
C VAL A 21 -8.25 9.17 -8.07
N SER A 22 -8.32 10.40 -7.54
CA SER A 22 -8.69 10.67 -6.16
C SER A 22 -9.96 11.50 -6.12
N ARG A 23 -11.04 10.92 -5.60
CA ARG A 23 -12.04 11.75 -4.90
C ARG A 23 -11.31 12.29 -3.67
N SER A 24 -10.76 13.50 -3.77
CA SER A 24 -10.11 14.16 -2.63
C SER A 24 -11.19 14.44 -1.59
N LEU A 25 -11.33 13.52 -0.64
CA LEU A 25 -11.99 13.82 0.61
C LEU A 25 -11.08 14.82 1.32
N PRO A 26 -11.61 15.95 1.83
CA PRO A 26 -10.84 16.85 2.65
C PRO A 26 -10.11 16.08 3.75
N ASP A 27 -8.88 16.51 4.01
CA ASP A 27 -7.93 15.76 4.81
C ASP A 27 -8.44 15.45 6.24
N TRP A 28 -9.24 16.37 6.79
CA TRP A 28 -9.93 16.18 8.08
C TRP A 28 -11.05 15.12 8.05
N ILE A 29 -11.74 14.96 6.92
CA ILE A 29 -12.76 13.90 6.72
C ILE A 29 -12.07 12.56 6.53
N ALA A 30 -11.00 12.50 5.75
CA ALA A 30 -10.20 11.30 5.58
C ALA A 30 -9.67 10.79 6.93
N LYS A 31 -9.13 11.69 7.76
CA LYS A 31 -8.71 11.37 9.15
C LYS A 31 -9.85 10.86 10.01
N LYS A 32 -11.05 11.44 9.92
CA LYS A 32 -12.24 11.00 10.68
C LYS A 32 -12.79 9.65 10.21
N ARG A 33 -12.72 9.35 8.91
CA ARG A 33 -13.24 8.13 8.29
C ARG A 33 -12.17 7.07 8.01
N LYS A 34 -10.95 7.23 8.51
CA LYS A 34 -9.81 6.32 8.26
C LYS A 34 -10.13 4.83 8.45
N ARG A 35 -10.95 4.48 9.45
CA ARG A 35 -11.39 3.10 9.69
C ARG A 35 -12.35 2.54 8.63
N ALA A 36 -13.22 3.39 8.07
CA ALA A 36 -14.14 3.00 7.00
C ALA A 36 -13.41 2.94 5.65
N LEU A 37 -12.53 3.91 5.39
CA LEU A 37 -11.72 4.00 4.16
C LEU A 37 -10.70 2.87 4.05
N LYS A 38 -10.23 2.29 5.17
CA LYS A 38 -9.34 1.12 5.15
C LYS A 38 -9.96 -0.09 4.44
N ASN A 39 -11.29 -0.20 4.44
CA ASN A 39 -12.00 -1.29 3.79
C ASN A 39 -12.38 -0.97 2.34
N ASP A 40 -12.14 0.27 1.88
CA ASP A 40 -12.45 0.71 0.53
C ASP A 40 -11.31 0.32 -0.42
N ILE A 41 -11.65 -0.48 -1.43
CA ILE A 41 -10.72 -1.03 -2.41
C ILE A 41 -10.11 0.09 -3.27
N GLU A 42 -10.86 1.15 -3.56
CA GLU A 42 -10.37 2.29 -4.35
C GLU A 42 -9.35 3.11 -3.54
N TYR A 43 -9.58 3.27 -2.23
CA TYR A 43 -8.65 3.94 -1.33
C TYR A 43 -7.38 3.11 -1.09
N GLN A 44 -7.51 1.79 -0.93
CA GLN A 44 -6.37 0.89 -0.73
C GLN A 44 -5.48 0.77 -1.98
N ASN A 45 -6.07 0.86 -3.17
CA ASN A 45 -5.38 0.77 -4.45
C ASN A 45 -4.94 2.11 -5.03
N ARG A 46 -5.11 3.21 -4.28
CA ARG A 46 -4.74 4.55 -4.75
C ARG A 46 -3.22 4.66 -4.87
N ILE A 47 -2.77 5.18 -6.01
CA ILE A 47 -1.38 5.55 -6.24
C ILE A 47 -1.29 7.07 -6.08
N GLU A 48 -0.50 7.52 -5.11
CA GLU A 48 -0.07 8.91 -5.00
C GLU A 48 1.42 8.94 -5.34
N LEU A 49 1.74 9.48 -6.52
CA LEU A 49 3.11 9.50 -7.03
C LEU A 49 4.00 10.43 -6.19
N ILE A 50 3.53 11.65 -5.99
CA ILE A 50 4.18 12.68 -5.20
C ILE A 50 3.22 13.00 -4.06
N GLN A 51 3.72 12.90 -2.83
CA GLN A 51 2.96 13.24 -1.64
C GLN A 51 2.68 14.75 -1.60
N ASP A 52 1.46 15.12 -1.21
CA ASP A 52 0.99 16.51 -1.08
C ASP A 52 1.11 17.31 -2.41
N PHE A 53 0.88 16.62 -3.53
CA PHE A 53 0.81 17.21 -4.87
C PHE A 53 -0.54 17.88 -5.14
N GLU A 54 -0.95 18.76 -4.24
CA GLU A 54 -2.21 19.49 -4.27
C GLU A 54 -2.07 20.92 -3.75
N PHE A 55 -2.98 21.78 -4.19
CA PHE A 55 -3.21 23.10 -3.62
C PHE A 55 -4.62 23.17 -3.02
N SER A 56 -4.84 24.08 -2.10
CA SER A 56 -6.12 24.23 -1.39
C SER A 56 -7.30 24.61 -2.30
N GLU A 57 -7.06 25.40 -3.34
CA GLU A 57 -8.09 25.82 -4.30
C GLU A 57 -7.67 25.51 -5.75
N ALA A 58 -6.65 26.21 -6.24
CA ALA A 58 -6.18 26.09 -7.62
C ALA A 58 -4.67 26.30 -7.72
N SER A 59 -4.11 25.87 -8.86
CA SER A 59 -2.72 26.04 -9.23
C SER A 59 -2.57 26.89 -10.50
N ASN A 60 -1.55 27.74 -10.52
CA ASN A 60 -1.34 28.74 -11.58
C ASN A 60 -0.33 28.23 -12.61
N LYS A 61 0.90 27.99 -12.17
CA LYS A 61 2.03 27.62 -13.04
C LYS A 61 2.79 26.46 -12.43
N ILE A 62 3.37 25.62 -13.29
CA ILE A 62 4.28 24.55 -12.90
C ILE A 62 5.48 24.54 -13.84
N LYS A 63 6.68 24.40 -13.29
CA LYS A 63 7.92 24.25 -14.06
C LYS A 63 8.80 23.19 -13.40
N VAL A 64 9.40 22.36 -14.23
CA VAL A 64 10.37 21.34 -13.82
C VAL A 64 11.75 21.95 -13.98
N THR A 65 12.66 21.63 -13.06
CA THR A 65 14.04 22.11 -13.17
C THR A 65 14.74 21.47 -14.37
N PRO A 66 15.72 22.15 -15.00
CA PRO A 66 16.50 21.57 -16.10
C PRO A 66 17.12 20.20 -15.77
N ASP A 67 17.52 19.98 -14.51
CA ASP A 67 18.07 18.70 -14.03
C ASP A 67 17.02 17.58 -13.90
N GLY A 68 15.74 17.91 -13.99
CA GLY A 68 14.64 16.94 -13.91
C GLY A 68 14.46 16.29 -12.54
N GLN A 69 15.03 16.86 -11.47
CA GLN A 69 14.94 16.35 -10.09
C GLN A 69 13.93 17.10 -9.21
N PHE A 70 13.57 18.33 -9.56
CA PHE A 70 12.62 19.12 -8.80
C PHE A 70 11.52 19.68 -9.70
N ALA A 71 10.34 19.86 -9.12
CA ALA A 71 9.28 20.68 -9.71
C ALA A 71 8.93 21.82 -8.77
N MET A 72 8.68 22.99 -9.34
CA MET A 72 8.14 24.13 -8.63
C MET A 72 6.74 24.40 -9.16
N ALA A 73 5.78 24.62 -8.26
CA ALA A 73 4.41 24.97 -8.59
C ALA A 73 3.96 26.17 -7.76
N THR A 74 3.04 26.96 -8.30
CA THR A 74 2.44 28.12 -7.63
C THR A 74 0.94 27.92 -7.43
N GLY A 75 0.44 28.31 -6.26
CA GLY A 75 -0.97 28.20 -5.87
C GLY A 75 -1.65 29.54 -5.63
N THR A 76 -2.99 29.53 -5.64
CA THR A 76 -3.84 30.73 -5.50
C THR A 76 -4.13 31.09 -4.04
N TYR A 77 -4.69 30.15 -3.25
CA TYR A 77 -5.21 30.43 -1.92
C TYR A 77 -4.14 30.34 -0.83
N LYS A 78 -4.01 31.47 -0.13
CA LYS A 78 -2.76 31.93 0.48
C LYS A 78 -1.62 31.74 -0.53
N PRO A 79 -1.36 32.75 -1.39
CA PRO A 79 -0.40 32.63 -2.47
C PRO A 79 0.87 31.95 -1.98
N GLN A 80 1.20 30.82 -2.58
CA GLN A 80 2.28 29.97 -2.11
C GLN A 80 2.99 29.27 -3.25
N ILE A 81 4.24 28.92 -2.98
CA ILE A 81 5.15 28.20 -3.86
C ILE A 81 5.40 26.85 -3.20
N HIS A 82 5.18 25.79 -3.95
CA HIS A 82 5.52 24.43 -3.56
C HIS A 82 6.69 23.96 -4.40
N VAL A 83 7.74 23.47 -3.73
CA VAL A 83 8.85 22.80 -4.39
C VAL A 83 8.80 21.33 -4.02
N TYR A 84 8.70 20.48 -5.03
CA TYR A 84 8.68 19.04 -4.92
C TYR A 84 10.05 18.48 -5.24
N ASP A 85 10.47 17.50 -4.45
CA ASP A 85 11.69 16.73 -4.67
C ASP A 85 11.31 15.35 -5.19
N PHE A 86 11.71 15.04 -6.42
CA PHE A 86 11.36 13.78 -7.06
C PHE A 86 12.13 12.59 -6.51
N ALA A 87 13.32 12.79 -5.94
CA ALA A 87 14.06 11.69 -5.31
C ALA A 87 13.36 11.22 -4.03
N ASN A 88 12.73 12.15 -3.30
CA ASN A 88 12.00 11.89 -2.06
C ASN A 88 10.49 11.78 -2.25
N LEU A 89 9.97 11.95 -3.48
CA LEU A 89 8.54 11.88 -3.83
C LEU A 89 7.62 12.72 -2.92
N SER A 90 8.10 13.86 -2.44
CA SER A 90 7.37 14.65 -1.43
C SER A 90 7.66 16.13 -1.57
N LEU A 91 6.83 16.94 -0.89
CA LEU A 91 7.02 18.37 -0.78
C LEU A 91 8.31 18.67 0.00
N LYS A 92 9.24 19.40 -0.61
CA LYS A 92 10.48 19.84 0.02
C LYS A 92 10.24 21.01 0.97
N PHE A 93 9.49 22.01 0.50
CA PHE A 93 9.00 23.12 1.31
C PHE A 93 7.82 23.81 0.63
N ASP A 94 7.02 24.47 1.46
CA ASP A 94 6.04 25.48 1.10
C ASP A 94 6.52 26.87 1.52
N ARG A 95 6.41 27.85 0.62
CA ARG A 95 6.65 29.26 0.94
C ARG A 95 5.46 30.08 0.54
N HIS A 96 5.07 30.99 1.41
CA HIS A 96 3.99 31.92 1.13
C HIS A 96 4.55 33.18 0.49
N THR A 97 3.88 33.69 -0.54
CA THR A 97 4.15 34.96 -1.20
C THR A 97 3.09 35.99 -0.80
N ASP A 98 3.43 37.27 -0.90
CA ASP A 98 2.51 38.36 -0.54
C ASP A 98 1.35 38.46 -1.54
N CYS A 99 1.63 38.20 -2.80
CA CYS A 99 0.69 38.29 -3.90
C CYS A 99 0.72 37.02 -4.74
N GLU A 100 -0.35 36.82 -5.50
CA GLU A 100 -0.47 35.73 -6.45
C GLU A 100 0.53 35.88 -7.60
N ASN A 101 1.15 34.75 -7.97
CA ASN A 101 2.13 34.68 -9.04
C ASN A 101 1.43 34.48 -10.40
N VAL A 102 1.82 35.28 -11.39
CA VAL A 102 1.36 35.18 -12.79
C VAL A 102 2.23 34.20 -13.57
N ASP A 103 3.55 34.44 -13.55
CA ASP A 103 4.56 33.63 -14.21
C ASP A 103 5.80 33.59 -13.32
N PHE A 104 6.60 32.55 -13.47
CA PHE A 104 7.86 32.44 -12.75
C PHE A 104 8.87 31.66 -13.58
N LEU A 105 10.16 31.88 -13.39
CA LEU A 105 11.21 31.09 -14.01
C LEU A 105 12.19 30.56 -12.97
N ILE A 106 12.72 29.39 -13.27
CA ILE A 106 13.86 28.82 -12.58
C ILE A 106 15.10 29.27 -13.36
N MET A 107 16.06 29.90 -12.69
CA MET A 107 17.28 30.43 -13.32
C MET A 107 18.47 29.50 -13.22
N SER A 108 18.50 28.66 -12.19
CA SER A 108 19.55 27.66 -11.99
C SER A 108 19.11 26.33 -12.59
N ASP A 109 20.05 25.41 -12.76
CA ASP A 109 19.72 24.02 -13.13
C ASP A 109 18.92 23.32 -12.00
N ASP A 110 19.13 23.76 -10.76
CA ASP A 110 18.33 23.48 -9.58
C ASP A 110 17.17 24.47 -9.35
N TRP A 111 16.33 24.21 -8.33
CA TRP A 111 15.34 25.17 -7.81
C TRP A 111 15.93 26.34 -7.01
N THR A 112 17.25 26.37 -6.76
CA THR A 112 17.88 27.25 -5.76
C THR A 112 17.71 28.74 -6.03
N LYS A 113 17.56 29.15 -7.29
CA LYS A 113 17.30 30.53 -7.72
C LYS A 113 16.09 30.56 -8.63
N SER A 114 15.07 31.30 -8.23
CA SER A 114 13.86 31.50 -9.03
C SER A 114 13.45 32.97 -9.03
N VAL A 115 12.74 33.35 -10.09
CA VAL A 115 12.19 34.69 -10.27
C VAL A 115 10.69 34.56 -10.43
N HIS A 116 9.93 35.31 -9.65
CA HIS A 116 8.47 35.28 -9.66
C HIS A 116 7.94 36.65 -10.07
N LEU A 117 7.08 36.66 -11.07
CA LEU A 117 6.31 37.83 -11.48
C LEU A 117 4.95 37.80 -10.77
N GLN A 118 4.71 38.79 -9.93
CA GLN A 118 3.48 38.91 -9.16
C GLN A 118 2.44 39.81 -9.83
N ASN A 119 1.18 39.59 -9.48
CA ASN A 119 0.04 40.39 -9.94
C ASN A 119 0.15 41.89 -9.60
N ASP A 120 0.86 42.26 -8.53
CA ASP A 120 0.98 43.64 -8.04
C ASP A 120 2.07 44.49 -8.74
N ARG A 121 2.61 43.98 -9.86
CA ARG A 121 3.73 44.53 -10.65
C ARG A 121 5.08 44.38 -9.98
N SER A 122 5.20 43.53 -8.97
CA SER A 122 6.49 43.24 -8.36
C SER A 122 7.11 41.97 -8.93
N ILE A 123 8.44 41.96 -8.96
CA ILE A 123 9.25 40.81 -9.31
C ILE A 123 10.01 40.41 -8.05
N GLU A 124 9.79 39.19 -7.59
CA GLU A 124 10.48 38.62 -6.45
C GLU A 124 11.60 37.69 -6.91
N PHE A 125 12.80 37.96 -6.41
CA PHE A 125 13.94 37.07 -6.51
C PHE A 125 13.96 36.18 -5.29
N GLN A 126 13.79 34.88 -5.50
CA GLN A 126 13.82 33.90 -4.45
C GLN A 126 15.09 33.05 -4.54
N THR A 127 15.64 32.75 -3.38
CA THR A 127 16.79 31.87 -3.22
C THR A 127 16.45 30.72 -2.28
N LYS A 128 17.41 29.84 -1.99
CA LYS A 128 17.26 28.81 -0.95
C LYS A 128 16.83 29.38 0.41
N GLY A 129 17.27 30.58 0.77
CA GLY A 129 16.99 31.24 2.05
C GLY A 129 15.66 31.98 2.12
N GLY A 130 14.86 31.96 1.04
CA GLY A 130 13.63 32.76 0.92
C GLY A 130 13.81 33.93 -0.03
N ILE A 131 13.09 35.03 0.25
CA ILE A 131 13.08 36.22 -0.59
C ILE A 131 14.43 36.93 -0.45
N HIS A 132 15.17 37.04 -1.55
CA HIS A 132 16.43 37.77 -1.61
C HIS A 132 16.19 39.25 -1.89
N TYR A 133 15.34 39.55 -2.88
CA TYR A 133 15.05 40.92 -3.26
C TYR A 133 13.69 41.03 -3.96
N ARG A 134 13.05 42.19 -3.85
CA ARG A 134 11.80 42.50 -4.54
C ARG A 134 11.97 43.81 -5.29
N THR A 135 11.70 43.78 -6.58
CA THR A 135 11.70 44.96 -7.46
C THR A 135 10.32 45.22 -8.00
N ARG A 136 10.09 46.42 -8.53
CA ARG A 136 8.80 46.78 -9.14
C ARG A 136 8.99 47.23 -10.57
N ILE A 137 8.09 46.80 -11.44
CA ILE A 137 7.98 47.28 -12.82
C ILE A 137 6.86 48.33 -12.95
N PRO A 138 6.95 49.26 -13.91
CA PRO A 138 5.97 50.35 -14.05
C PRO A 138 4.55 49.86 -14.39
N LYS A 139 4.44 48.86 -15.27
CA LYS A 139 3.18 48.32 -15.81
C LYS A 139 2.93 46.88 -15.33
N PHE A 140 1.72 46.38 -15.52
CA PHE A 140 1.36 44.99 -15.22
C PHE A 140 2.08 44.03 -16.16
N GLY A 141 2.84 43.10 -15.57
CA GLY A 141 3.53 42.05 -16.30
C GLY A 141 2.60 40.88 -16.60
N ARG A 142 2.75 40.26 -17.76
CA ARG A 142 2.00 39.08 -18.21
C ARG A 142 2.89 37.84 -18.34
N SER A 143 4.12 38.01 -18.81
CA SER A 143 5.07 36.91 -19.02
C SER A 143 6.50 37.35 -18.75
N LEU A 144 7.36 36.36 -18.49
CA LEU A 144 8.75 36.59 -18.13
C LEU A 144 9.64 35.57 -18.84
N ALA A 145 10.77 36.04 -19.40
CA ALA A 145 11.77 35.22 -20.10
C ALA A 145 13.17 35.58 -19.59
N TYR A 146 14.05 34.58 -19.46
CA TYR A 146 15.43 34.77 -19.03
C TYR A 146 16.38 34.34 -20.15
N ASN A 147 17.38 35.18 -20.45
CA ASN A 147 18.45 34.83 -21.37
C ASN A 147 19.71 34.47 -20.59
N SER A 148 20.12 33.20 -20.70
CA SER A 148 21.31 32.67 -20.03
C SER A 148 22.62 33.27 -20.53
N MET A 149 22.70 33.71 -21.79
CA MET A 149 23.93 34.24 -22.38
C MET A 149 24.28 35.65 -21.91
N SER A 150 23.26 36.52 -21.77
CA SER A 150 23.45 37.93 -21.43
C SER A 150 23.03 38.27 -20.00
N CYS A 151 22.51 37.29 -19.25
CA CYS A 151 21.95 37.44 -17.90
C CYS A 151 20.86 38.52 -17.84
N ASP A 152 20.10 38.67 -18.92
CA ASP A 152 18.98 39.62 -18.99
C ASP A 152 17.66 38.91 -18.74
N LEU A 153 16.86 39.52 -17.88
CA LEU A 153 15.47 39.18 -17.64
C LEU A 153 14.58 40.10 -18.50
N TYR A 154 13.80 39.51 -19.39
CA TYR A 154 12.79 40.21 -20.18
C TYR A 154 11.43 40.01 -19.55
N VAL A 155 10.70 41.11 -19.38
CA VAL A 155 9.36 41.08 -18.79
C VAL A 155 8.38 41.71 -19.77
N GLY A 156 7.49 40.87 -20.28
CA GLY A 156 6.35 41.25 -21.10
C GLY A 156 5.33 41.96 -20.23
N ALA A 157 4.99 43.19 -20.58
CA ALA A 157 4.02 43.98 -19.85
C ALA A 157 2.91 44.49 -20.76
N SER A 158 1.83 44.97 -20.14
CA SER A 158 0.81 45.75 -20.84
C SER A 158 1.35 47.12 -21.22
N GLY A 159 1.15 47.51 -22.48
CA GLY A 159 1.67 48.74 -23.06
C GLY A 159 2.74 48.51 -24.14
N ASN A 160 3.46 49.58 -24.47
CA ASN A 160 4.38 49.62 -25.60
C ASN A 160 5.84 49.24 -25.28
N GLU A 161 6.11 48.77 -24.06
CA GLU A 161 7.47 48.61 -23.56
C GLU A 161 7.71 47.17 -23.12
N LEU A 162 8.81 46.59 -23.59
CA LEU A 162 9.36 45.36 -23.02
C LEU A 162 10.46 45.70 -22.02
N TYR A 163 10.23 45.41 -20.74
CA TYR A 163 11.20 45.73 -19.70
C TYR A 163 12.36 44.75 -19.70
N ARG A 164 13.57 45.29 -19.63
CA ARG A 164 14.83 44.52 -19.55
C ARG A 164 15.52 44.82 -18.24
N LEU A 165 15.72 43.80 -17.43
CA LEU A 165 16.45 43.87 -16.17
C LEU A 165 17.70 43.00 -16.28
N ASN A 166 18.88 43.62 -16.26
CA ASN A 166 20.12 42.86 -16.26
C ASN A 166 20.44 42.40 -14.84
N LEU A 167 20.60 41.09 -14.65
CA LEU A 167 20.82 40.49 -13.33
C LEU A 167 22.29 40.51 -12.90
N ASP A 168 23.22 40.62 -13.84
CA ASP A 168 24.65 40.77 -13.54
C ASP A 168 24.96 42.18 -13.03
N GLN A 169 24.40 43.20 -13.68
CA GLN A 169 24.56 44.60 -13.27
C GLN A 169 23.57 45.04 -12.19
N GLY A 170 22.45 44.33 -12.03
CA GLY A 170 21.37 44.67 -11.11
C GLY A 170 20.61 45.95 -11.47
N ARG A 171 20.53 46.31 -12.76
CA ARG A 171 19.91 47.56 -13.23
C ARG A 171 18.89 47.30 -14.34
N PHE A 172 17.86 48.14 -14.39
CA PHE A 172 17.00 48.22 -15.56
C PHE A 172 17.78 48.84 -16.71
N LEU A 173 17.80 48.15 -17.84
CA LEU A 173 18.30 48.66 -19.10
C LEU A 173 17.18 49.38 -19.85
N ASN A 174 17.54 50.08 -20.92
CA ASN A 174 16.55 50.71 -21.77
C ASN A 174 15.55 49.65 -22.28
N PRO A 175 14.24 49.85 -22.08
CA PRO A 175 13.24 48.91 -22.55
C PRO A 175 13.19 48.90 -24.08
N PHE A 176 12.74 47.80 -24.67
CA PHE A 176 12.46 47.79 -26.10
C PHE A 176 11.12 48.46 -26.35
N ALA A 177 11.14 49.48 -27.22
CA ALA A 177 9.95 50.15 -27.68
C ALA A 177 9.30 49.30 -28.77
N LEU A 178 8.13 48.76 -28.46
CA LEU A 178 7.32 47.99 -29.39
C LEU A 178 6.59 48.97 -30.33
N ASP A 179 5.90 48.42 -31.31
CA ASP A 179 5.11 49.19 -32.28
C ASP A 179 3.64 49.34 -31.84
N THR A 180 3.22 48.55 -30.84
CA THR A 180 1.83 48.31 -30.47
C THR A 180 1.53 48.85 -29.07
N SER A 181 0.35 49.45 -28.91
CA SER A 181 -0.05 50.04 -27.62
C SER A 181 -0.78 49.09 -26.65
N ALA A 182 -1.28 47.94 -27.12
CA ALA A 182 -2.12 47.02 -26.35
C ALA A 182 -1.35 46.21 -25.30
N GLY A 183 -0.22 45.61 -25.67
CA GLY A 183 0.64 44.87 -24.74
C GLY A 183 1.22 43.58 -25.30
N VAL A 184 2.04 42.93 -24.46
CA VAL A 184 2.73 41.67 -24.74
C VAL A 184 2.13 40.55 -23.92
N ASN A 185 1.70 39.47 -24.56
CA ASN A 185 1.13 38.30 -23.88
C ASN A 185 2.21 37.30 -23.47
N ALA A 186 3.05 36.87 -24.42
CA ALA A 186 4.13 35.91 -24.18
C ALA A 186 5.48 36.46 -24.66
N VAL A 187 6.53 36.13 -23.92
CA VAL A 187 7.92 36.41 -24.29
C VAL A 187 8.68 35.11 -24.22
N THR A 188 9.46 34.81 -25.25
CA THR A 188 10.32 33.62 -25.28
C THR A 188 11.66 33.94 -25.92
N VAL A 189 12.70 33.29 -25.45
CA VAL A 189 14.07 33.42 -25.98
C VAL A 189 14.46 32.08 -26.56
N ASN A 190 15.01 32.06 -27.76
CA ASN A 190 15.58 30.82 -28.28
C ASN A 190 16.91 30.51 -27.55
N PRO A 191 17.06 29.29 -27.00
CA PRO A 191 18.29 28.88 -26.33
C PRO A 191 19.55 28.90 -27.22
N VAL A 192 19.45 28.68 -28.53
CA VAL A 192 20.64 28.57 -29.41
C VAL A 192 21.16 29.93 -29.87
N HIS A 193 20.35 30.69 -30.60
CA HIS A 193 20.80 31.96 -31.20
C HIS A 193 20.52 33.19 -30.31
N GLY A 194 19.64 33.06 -29.31
CA GLY A 194 19.27 34.17 -28.42
C GLY A 194 18.24 35.17 -28.96
N LEU A 195 17.70 35.01 -30.18
CA LEU A 195 16.58 35.82 -30.66
C LEU A 195 15.41 35.74 -29.67
N LEU A 196 14.85 36.91 -29.40
CA LEU A 196 13.71 37.13 -28.53
C LEU A 196 12.45 37.23 -29.38
N ALA A 197 11.45 36.42 -29.10
CA ALA A 197 10.12 36.56 -29.68
C ALA A 197 9.17 37.18 -28.66
N VAL A 198 8.47 38.21 -29.12
CA VAL A 198 7.49 38.97 -28.36
C VAL A 198 6.14 38.78 -29.04
N ALA A 199 5.23 38.08 -28.37
CA ALA A 199 3.87 37.86 -28.83
C ALA A 199 2.98 39.05 -28.45
N LEU A 200 2.46 39.75 -29.46
CA LEU A 200 1.63 40.94 -29.28
C LEU A 200 0.14 40.59 -29.29
N GLU A 201 -0.63 41.47 -28.67
CA GLU A 201 -2.09 41.38 -28.62
C GLU A 201 -2.75 41.69 -29.98
N GLU A 202 -2.12 42.52 -30.84
CA GLU A 202 -2.56 42.83 -32.22
C GLU A 202 -2.26 41.72 -33.24
N GLY A 203 -2.13 40.47 -32.79
CA GLY A 203 -1.92 39.34 -33.69
C GLY A 203 -0.61 39.37 -34.50
N ALA A 204 0.40 40.06 -33.97
CA ALA A 204 1.74 40.11 -34.54
C ALA A 204 2.77 39.52 -33.57
N VAL A 205 3.85 38.97 -34.12
CA VAL A 205 5.02 38.55 -33.34
C VAL A 205 6.20 39.40 -33.76
N GLU A 206 6.84 40.06 -32.80
CA GLU A 206 8.07 40.80 -33.04
C GLU A 206 9.28 39.99 -32.61
N PHE A 207 10.26 39.92 -33.50
CA PHE A 207 11.56 39.31 -33.23
C PHE A 207 12.58 40.39 -32.96
N TRP A 208 13.22 40.30 -31.79
CA TRP A 208 14.25 41.23 -31.34
C TRP A 208 15.56 40.48 -31.15
N ASP A 209 16.66 41.04 -31.64
CA ASP A 209 17.99 40.50 -31.35
C ASP A 209 18.59 41.24 -30.14
N PRO A 210 18.89 40.53 -29.03
CA PRO A 210 19.48 41.13 -27.84
C PRO A 210 20.81 41.86 -28.06
N ARG A 211 21.58 41.44 -29.06
CA ARG A 211 22.93 41.97 -29.35
C ARG A 211 22.83 43.31 -30.06
N SER A 212 22.06 43.37 -31.14
CA SER A 212 21.79 44.62 -31.88
C SER A 212 20.84 45.56 -31.15
N ARG A 213 20.00 45.05 -30.24
CA ARG A 213 18.98 45.82 -29.49
C ARG A 213 17.96 46.51 -30.39
N VAL A 214 17.80 45.99 -31.60
CA VAL A 214 16.88 46.48 -32.62
C VAL A 214 15.93 45.33 -32.99
N ARG A 215 14.72 45.70 -33.40
CA ARG A 215 13.74 44.75 -33.96
C ARG A 215 14.30 44.19 -35.27
N ALA A 216 14.45 42.88 -35.33
CA ALA A 216 14.93 42.16 -36.52
C ALA A 216 13.80 41.96 -37.54
N ALA A 217 12.63 41.51 -37.08
CA ALA A 217 11.49 41.23 -37.94
C ALA A 217 10.15 41.38 -37.20
N LYS A 218 9.08 41.58 -37.96
CA LYS A 218 7.69 41.56 -37.49
C LYS A 218 6.90 40.59 -38.36
N LEU A 219 6.27 39.61 -37.73
CA LEU A 219 5.46 38.58 -38.37
C LEU A 219 3.98 38.89 -38.10
N PHE A 220 3.20 39.05 -39.14
CA PHE A 220 1.74 39.27 -39.03
C PHE A 220 1.01 37.93 -39.13
N VAL A 221 0.42 37.50 -38.02
CA VAL A 221 -0.32 36.25 -37.94
C VAL A 221 -1.77 36.46 -38.42
N GLU A 222 -2.33 37.64 -38.20
CA GLU A 222 -3.70 37.99 -38.63
C GLU A 222 -3.89 37.86 -40.15
N ASP A 223 -2.94 38.34 -40.95
CA ASP A 223 -3.01 38.31 -42.41
C ASP A 223 -3.12 36.88 -42.97
N GLN A 224 -2.51 35.91 -42.28
CA GLN A 224 -2.50 34.50 -42.69
C GLN A 224 -3.82 33.81 -42.33
N LEU A 225 -4.37 34.13 -41.16
CA LEU A 225 -5.63 33.55 -40.67
C LEU A 225 -6.87 34.27 -41.22
N LYS A 226 -6.73 35.49 -41.74
CA LYS A 226 -7.82 36.40 -42.15
C LYS A 226 -8.85 36.67 -41.04
N GLU A 227 -8.43 36.51 -39.80
CA GLU A 227 -9.21 36.75 -38.58
C GLU A 227 -8.38 37.67 -37.68
N GLN A 228 -9.05 38.56 -36.94
CA GLN A 228 -8.39 39.32 -35.88
C GLN A 228 -8.18 38.40 -34.69
N VAL A 229 -6.93 38.15 -34.33
CA VAL A 229 -6.60 37.17 -33.28
C VAL A 229 -5.37 37.63 -32.53
N GLN A 230 -5.40 37.58 -31.20
CA GLN A 230 -4.21 37.85 -30.38
C GLN A 230 -3.29 36.62 -30.34
N VAL A 231 -1.98 36.86 -30.29
CA VAL A 231 -1.01 35.79 -30.04
C VAL A 231 -0.85 35.63 -28.53
N THR A 232 -1.15 34.44 -28.01
CA THR A 232 -1.16 34.15 -26.57
C THR A 232 0.08 33.38 -26.11
N ALA A 233 0.61 32.50 -26.97
CA ALA A 233 1.77 31.66 -26.66
C ALA A 233 2.80 31.71 -27.79
N ALA A 234 4.08 31.66 -27.43
CA ALA A 234 5.19 31.59 -28.37
C ALA A 234 6.26 30.65 -27.83
N SER A 235 6.84 29.82 -28.70
CA SER A 235 7.85 28.84 -28.29
C SER A 235 8.84 28.53 -29.41
N PHE A 236 10.12 28.55 -29.08
CA PHE A 236 11.19 28.11 -29.97
C PHE A 236 11.55 26.65 -29.70
N ARG A 237 11.94 25.94 -30.76
CA ARG A 237 12.56 24.61 -30.64
C ARG A 237 14.07 24.75 -30.36
N ASN A 238 14.68 23.72 -29.76
CA ASN A 238 16.12 23.69 -29.52
C ASN A 238 16.99 23.61 -30.79
N ASP A 239 16.42 23.31 -31.96
CA ASP A 239 17.09 23.39 -33.28
C ASP A 239 17.30 24.85 -33.73
N GLY A 240 16.47 25.76 -33.21
CA GLY A 240 16.56 27.19 -33.44
C GLY A 240 16.05 27.71 -34.79
N LEU A 241 15.50 26.85 -35.64
CA LEU A 241 14.85 27.22 -36.90
C LEU A 241 13.31 27.18 -36.82
N ASN A 242 12.75 26.31 -35.98
CA ASN A 242 11.31 26.17 -35.86
C ASN A 242 10.76 27.07 -34.74
N PHE A 243 9.71 27.80 -35.08
CA PHE A 243 8.96 28.67 -34.19
C PHE A 243 7.50 28.24 -34.16
N ALA A 244 6.92 28.15 -32.96
CA ALA A 244 5.51 27.90 -32.79
C ALA A 244 4.80 29.11 -32.17
N CYS A 245 3.62 29.40 -32.68
CA CYS A 245 2.78 30.52 -32.30
C CYS A 245 1.38 30.00 -31.98
N GLY A 246 0.86 30.38 -30.81
CA GLY A 246 -0.48 30.03 -30.35
C GLY A 246 -1.37 31.26 -30.37
N THR A 247 -2.58 31.10 -30.85
CA THR A 247 -3.55 32.19 -30.98
C THR A 247 -4.70 32.03 -29.99
N SER A 248 -5.45 33.11 -29.73
CA SER A 248 -6.64 33.05 -28.86
C SER A 248 -7.79 32.22 -29.40
N ASN A 249 -7.84 31.96 -30.70
CA ASN A 249 -8.92 31.19 -31.33
C ASN A 249 -8.63 29.67 -31.31
N GLY A 250 -7.62 29.20 -30.58
CA GLY A 250 -7.30 27.77 -30.50
C GLY A 250 -6.50 27.23 -31.69
N LYS A 251 -5.97 28.12 -32.54
CA LYS A 251 -5.16 27.74 -33.71
C LYS A 251 -3.67 27.84 -33.37
N ALA A 252 -2.97 26.72 -33.47
CA ALA A 252 -1.53 26.60 -33.35
C ALA A 252 -0.90 26.70 -34.74
N LEU A 253 0.12 27.54 -34.86
CA LEU A 253 0.82 27.81 -36.11
C LEU A 253 2.28 27.43 -35.92
N ILE A 254 2.82 26.65 -36.85
CA ILE A 254 4.26 26.39 -36.93
C ILE A 254 4.84 27.24 -38.06
N TYR A 255 5.98 27.86 -37.79
CA TYR A 255 6.76 28.66 -38.71
C TYR A 255 8.19 28.11 -38.77
N ASP A 256 8.81 28.21 -39.94
CA ASP A 256 10.26 28.24 -40.08
C ASP A 256 10.69 29.72 -40.01
N LEU A 257 11.68 30.06 -39.19
CA LEU A 257 12.20 31.43 -39.05
C LEU A 257 12.62 32.06 -40.38
N ARG A 258 12.90 31.26 -41.41
CA ARG A 258 13.28 31.73 -42.74
C ARG A 258 12.11 32.24 -43.58
N THR A 259 10.88 31.84 -43.25
CA THR A 259 9.68 32.13 -44.06
C THR A 259 8.57 32.74 -43.22
N ALA A 260 7.94 33.80 -43.74
CA ALA A 260 6.83 34.47 -43.05
C ALA A 260 5.47 33.74 -43.17
N VAL A 261 5.41 32.63 -43.92
CA VAL A 261 4.20 31.81 -44.12
C VAL A 261 4.27 30.61 -43.17
N PRO A 262 3.17 30.25 -42.48
CA PRO A 262 3.18 29.08 -41.61
C PRO A 262 3.33 27.80 -42.43
N THR A 263 4.10 26.84 -41.89
CA THR A 263 4.22 25.50 -42.47
C THR A 263 2.95 24.68 -42.22
N ILE A 264 2.43 24.74 -40.99
CA ILE A 264 1.20 24.05 -40.58
C ILE A 264 0.34 24.98 -39.73
N VAL A 265 -0.97 24.95 -40.02
CA VAL A 265 -2.01 25.54 -39.19
C VAL A 265 -2.85 24.40 -38.62
N LYS A 266 -2.87 24.28 -37.29
CA LYS A 266 -3.60 23.24 -36.56
C LYS A 266 -4.62 23.86 -35.63
N ASP A 267 -5.88 23.49 -35.81
CA ASP A 267 -6.97 23.90 -34.90
C ASP A 267 -7.20 22.83 -33.82
N GLN A 268 -7.34 23.27 -32.56
CA GLN A 268 -7.69 22.43 -31.43
C GLN A 268 -9.20 22.11 -31.38
N GLY A 269 -10.06 22.94 -31.96
CA GLY A 269 -11.48 22.69 -32.19
C GLY A 269 -12.45 23.29 -31.17
N TYR A 270 -12.01 23.60 -29.94
CA TYR A 270 -12.88 24.27 -28.96
C TYR A 270 -12.91 25.79 -29.07
N GLY A 271 -11.97 26.39 -29.80
CA GLY A 271 -11.91 27.84 -29.97
C GLY A 271 -11.50 28.60 -28.71
N PHE A 272 -10.89 27.94 -27.72
CA PHE A 272 -10.28 28.59 -26.56
C PHE A 272 -8.85 29.01 -26.86
N ASP A 273 -8.30 29.87 -26.01
CA ASP A 273 -6.93 30.35 -26.16
C ASP A 273 -5.90 29.24 -25.93
N ILE A 274 -4.86 29.24 -26.77
CA ILE A 274 -3.70 28.38 -26.54
C ILE A 274 -2.89 29.00 -25.41
N LYS A 275 -2.82 28.30 -24.27
CA LYS A 275 -2.10 28.76 -23.09
C LYS A 275 -0.60 28.48 -23.18
N LYS A 276 -0.20 27.30 -23.65
CA LYS A 276 1.21 26.91 -23.74
C LYS A 276 1.48 26.00 -24.92
N ILE A 277 2.68 26.16 -25.48
CA ILE A 277 3.20 25.32 -26.55
C ILE A 277 4.58 24.82 -26.14
N ILE A 278 4.76 23.52 -26.14
CA ILE A 278 6.03 22.88 -25.77
C ILE A 278 6.45 21.96 -26.91
N TRP A 279 7.71 22.09 -27.32
CA TRP A 279 8.34 21.17 -28.27
C TRP A 279 8.82 19.93 -27.51
N ILE A 280 8.53 18.74 -28.06
CA ILE A 280 9.00 17.47 -27.51
C ILE A 280 10.15 16.99 -28.40
N ASP A 281 11.35 17.51 -28.14
CA ASP A 281 12.56 17.25 -28.92
C ASP A 281 13.62 16.41 -28.16
N ASP A 282 13.50 16.34 -26.84
CA ASP A 282 14.46 15.62 -25.97
C ASP A 282 14.35 14.07 -26.05
N ASN A 283 13.31 13.53 -26.70
CA ASN A 283 13.16 12.07 -26.86
C ASN A 283 13.89 11.58 -28.11
N GLU A 284 14.96 10.77 -27.92
CA GLU A 284 15.80 10.24 -29.01
C GLU A 284 15.03 9.49 -30.10
N SER A 285 13.90 8.87 -29.75
CA SER A 285 13.14 7.99 -30.67
C SER A 285 12.06 8.71 -31.47
N ASP A 286 11.56 9.86 -31.02
CA ASP A 286 10.33 10.47 -31.55
C ASP A 286 10.31 12.00 -31.38
N ALA A 287 11.38 12.65 -31.84
CA ALA A 287 11.72 14.06 -31.56
C ALA A 287 10.87 15.11 -32.31
N ASP A 288 9.85 14.72 -33.05
CA ASP A 288 9.12 15.61 -33.99
C ASP A 288 7.72 16.00 -33.53
N LYS A 289 7.41 15.77 -32.26
CA LYS A 289 6.11 16.06 -31.66
C LYS A 289 6.07 17.45 -31.04
N ILE A 290 4.87 18.03 -31.04
CA ILE A 290 4.55 19.29 -30.39
C ILE A 290 3.33 19.10 -29.50
N LEU A 291 3.39 19.68 -28.30
CA LEU A 291 2.30 19.75 -27.36
C LEU A 291 1.66 21.13 -27.45
N THR A 292 0.36 21.18 -27.71
CA THR A 292 -0.45 22.40 -27.70
C THR A 292 -1.54 22.30 -26.65
N THR A 293 -1.67 23.32 -25.82
CA THR A 293 -2.57 23.29 -24.66
C THR A 293 -3.58 24.41 -24.75
N ASP A 294 -4.85 24.04 -24.71
CA ASP A 294 -5.96 24.97 -24.53
C ASP A 294 -6.36 25.01 -23.06
N LYS A 295 -7.36 25.84 -22.74
CA LYS A 295 -8.01 25.84 -21.42
C LYS A 295 -8.55 24.46 -20.99
N ARG A 296 -8.99 23.60 -21.91
CA ARG A 296 -9.65 22.32 -21.56
C ARG A 296 -8.91 21.06 -22.01
N ILE A 297 -8.21 21.10 -23.14
CA ILE A 297 -7.51 19.93 -23.70
C ILE A 297 -6.04 20.26 -23.89
N ALA A 298 -5.19 19.26 -23.71
CA ALA A 298 -3.84 19.27 -24.24
C ALA A 298 -3.70 18.20 -25.33
N LYS A 299 -3.28 18.60 -26.54
CA LYS A 299 -3.08 17.69 -27.68
C LYS A 299 -1.61 17.61 -28.02
N ILE A 300 -1.14 16.40 -28.27
CA ILE A 300 0.16 16.11 -28.86
C ILE A 300 -0.07 15.75 -30.31
N TRP A 301 0.70 16.34 -31.22
CA TRP A 301 0.61 16.08 -32.65
C TRP A 301 1.97 16.20 -33.31
N ASP A 302 2.11 15.59 -34.48
CA ASP A 302 3.38 15.57 -35.20
C ASP A 302 3.56 16.85 -36.02
N ARG A 303 4.73 17.48 -35.94
CA ARG A 303 4.99 18.77 -36.59
C ARG A 303 4.97 18.71 -38.13
N ASN A 304 5.21 17.54 -38.73
CA ASN A 304 5.32 17.38 -40.19
C ASN A 304 3.97 16.99 -40.80
N ASP A 305 3.26 16.05 -40.16
CA ASP A 305 1.99 15.51 -40.64
C ASP A 305 0.78 16.31 -40.14
N GLY A 306 0.93 17.03 -39.03
CA GLY A 306 -0.19 17.68 -38.36
C GLY A 306 -1.21 16.71 -37.77
N LYS A 307 -0.95 15.39 -37.72
CA LYS A 307 -1.89 14.39 -37.18
C LYS A 307 -1.83 14.36 -35.65
N PRO A 308 -2.98 14.27 -34.95
CA PRO A 308 -3.00 14.13 -33.51
C PRO A 308 -2.47 12.75 -33.10
N PHE A 309 -1.48 12.74 -32.22
CA PHE A 309 -0.90 11.53 -31.62
C PHE A 309 -1.68 11.12 -30.37
N ALA A 310 -1.87 12.04 -29.44
CA ALA A 310 -2.59 11.80 -28.19
C ALA A 310 -3.35 13.05 -27.74
N SER A 311 -4.44 12.88 -27.00
CA SER A 311 -5.16 13.97 -26.35
C SER A 311 -5.37 13.68 -24.87
N MET A 312 -5.01 14.65 -24.03
CA MET A 312 -5.23 14.65 -22.60
C MET A 312 -6.42 15.54 -22.30
N GLU A 313 -7.49 14.96 -21.77
CA GLU A 313 -8.75 15.64 -21.48
C GLU A 313 -9.05 15.59 -19.97
N PRO A 314 -8.48 16.51 -19.17
CA PRO A 314 -8.84 16.62 -17.77
C PRO A 314 -10.30 17.06 -17.60
N SER A 315 -10.89 16.68 -16.46
CA SER A 315 -12.24 17.11 -16.08
C SER A 315 -12.32 18.56 -15.60
N VAL A 316 -11.18 19.18 -15.37
CA VAL A 316 -11.04 20.54 -14.83
C VAL A 316 -10.19 21.37 -15.80
N ASP A 317 -10.44 22.68 -15.82
CA ASP A 317 -9.70 23.63 -16.66
C ASP A 317 -8.21 23.67 -16.30
N ILE A 318 -7.38 23.77 -17.34
CA ILE A 318 -5.92 23.77 -17.30
C ILE A 318 -5.43 25.21 -17.33
N ASN A 319 -4.49 25.55 -16.46
CA ASN A 319 -3.80 26.85 -16.42
C ASN A 319 -2.40 26.79 -17.02
N ASP A 320 -1.69 25.69 -16.78
CA ASP A 320 -0.35 25.47 -17.33
C ASP A 320 -0.06 23.99 -17.48
N ILE A 321 0.86 23.67 -18.38
CA ILE A 321 1.39 22.32 -18.53
C ILE A 321 2.89 22.39 -18.62
N GLU A 322 3.57 21.42 -18.03
CA GLU A 322 5.00 21.24 -18.13
C GLU A 322 5.32 19.79 -18.51
N TYR A 323 6.35 19.63 -19.33
CA TYR A 323 6.84 18.36 -19.81
C TYR A 323 8.13 17.99 -19.07
N VAL A 324 8.23 16.74 -18.58
CA VAL A 324 9.48 16.24 -18.02
C VAL A 324 10.37 15.71 -19.14
N LYS A 325 11.47 16.42 -19.39
CA LYS A 325 12.44 16.11 -20.43
C LYS A 325 12.88 14.65 -20.44
N GLY A 326 12.92 14.04 -21.63
CA GLY A 326 13.38 12.66 -21.83
C GLY A 326 12.43 11.58 -21.31
N SER A 327 11.19 11.91 -20.96
CA SER A 327 10.20 10.96 -20.43
C SER A 327 8.83 11.11 -21.10
N GLY A 328 7.88 10.23 -20.76
CA GLY A 328 6.48 10.35 -21.17
C GLY A 328 5.57 11.13 -20.20
N MET A 329 6.14 11.85 -19.22
CA MET A 329 5.40 12.46 -18.10
C MET A 329 5.06 13.95 -18.34
N PHE A 330 3.83 14.31 -18.00
CA PHE A 330 3.30 15.67 -18.04
C PHE A 330 2.72 16.08 -16.70
N PHE A 331 3.06 17.29 -16.27
CA PHE A 331 2.47 17.94 -15.11
C PHE A 331 1.50 19.02 -15.58
N MET A 332 0.29 19.06 -15.03
CA MET A 332 -0.69 20.09 -15.32
C MET A 332 -1.06 20.86 -14.06
N ALA A 333 -0.92 22.18 -14.13
CA ALA A 333 -1.56 23.10 -13.22
C ALA A 333 -3.00 23.34 -13.69
N ASN A 334 -3.96 23.19 -12.79
CA ASN A 334 -5.39 23.26 -13.07
C ASN A 334 -6.14 24.01 -11.94
N GLU A 335 -7.44 24.25 -12.17
CA GLU A 335 -8.38 24.81 -11.19
C GLU A 335 -8.83 23.80 -10.12
N GLY A 336 -8.18 22.64 -10.03
CA GLY A 336 -8.51 21.59 -9.08
C GLY A 336 -7.61 21.63 -7.84
N ILE A 337 -8.07 20.97 -6.78
CA ILE A 337 -7.24 20.73 -5.58
C ILE A 337 -6.01 19.90 -5.96
N PRO A 338 -6.16 18.66 -6.49
CA PRO A 338 -5.01 17.91 -6.97
C PRO A 338 -4.56 18.39 -8.35
N MET A 339 -3.26 18.68 -8.47
CA MET A 339 -2.62 18.88 -9.76
C MET A 339 -2.60 17.57 -10.54
N HIS A 340 -2.81 17.63 -11.85
CA HIS A 340 -2.89 16.43 -12.66
C HIS A 340 -1.52 16.01 -13.17
N THR A 341 -1.25 14.71 -13.14
CA THR A 341 -0.10 14.10 -13.80
C THR A 341 -0.59 13.09 -14.82
N TYR A 342 -0.08 13.22 -16.04
CA TYR A 342 -0.36 12.30 -17.12
C TYR A 342 0.92 11.59 -17.53
N TYR A 343 0.79 10.30 -17.83
CA TYR A 343 1.85 9.47 -18.34
C TYR A 343 1.44 8.82 -19.66
N ILE A 344 2.31 8.93 -20.67
CA ILE A 344 2.12 8.34 -22.00
C ILE A 344 3.32 7.43 -22.30
N PRO A 345 3.20 6.10 -22.11
CA PRO A 345 4.29 5.15 -22.34
C PRO A 345 4.80 5.16 -23.77
N ASN A 346 3.90 5.27 -24.75
CA ASN A 346 4.25 5.28 -26.17
C ASN A 346 5.08 6.52 -26.59
N LEU A 347 5.13 7.57 -25.76
CA LEU A 347 5.92 8.76 -26.04
C LEU A 347 7.36 8.62 -25.51
N GLY A 348 7.52 7.91 -24.39
CA GLY A 348 8.81 7.69 -23.74
C GLY A 348 8.66 6.97 -22.40
N PRO A 349 9.76 6.40 -21.88
CA PRO A 349 9.76 5.71 -20.58
C PRO A 349 9.46 6.65 -19.43
N ALA A 350 9.06 6.11 -18.27
CA ALA A 350 8.98 6.91 -17.05
C ALA A 350 10.38 7.39 -16.63
N PRO A 351 10.47 8.56 -15.95
CA PRO A 351 11.74 9.06 -15.47
C PRO A 351 12.31 8.12 -14.38
N LYS A 352 13.63 8.19 -14.15
CA LYS A 352 14.36 7.26 -13.26
C LYS A 352 13.78 7.15 -11.85
N TRP A 353 13.24 8.25 -11.31
CA TRP A 353 12.63 8.30 -9.98
C TRP A 353 11.23 7.65 -9.91
N CYS A 354 10.64 7.32 -11.07
CA CYS A 354 9.33 6.69 -11.20
C CYS A 354 9.33 5.50 -12.17
N SER A 355 10.42 4.74 -12.22
CA SER A 355 10.53 3.52 -13.04
C SER A 355 9.45 2.47 -12.73
N PHE A 356 8.87 2.49 -11.53
CA PHE A 356 7.78 1.60 -11.16
C PHE A 356 6.50 1.85 -11.97
N LEU A 357 6.28 3.07 -12.50
CA LEU A 357 5.09 3.36 -13.30
C LEU A 357 5.04 2.52 -14.58
N ASP A 358 6.19 2.30 -15.23
CA ASP A 358 6.28 1.48 -16.45
C ASP A 358 5.78 0.06 -16.18
N ASN A 359 6.27 -0.56 -15.10
CA ASN A 359 5.83 -1.89 -14.67
C ASN A 359 4.33 -1.93 -14.38
N VAL A 360 3.77 -0.89 -13.73
CA VAL A 360 2.33 -0.84 -13.41
C VAL A 360 1.49 -0.69 -14.68
N THR A 361 1.94 0.12 -15.64
CA THR A 361 1.25 0.28 -16.91
C THR A 361 1.34 -0.96 -17.77
N GLU A 362 2.50 -1.64 -17.80
CA GLU A 362 2.69 -2.89 -18.52
C GLU A 362 1.82 -4.00 -17.94
N GLU A 363 1.78 -4.16 -16.62
CA GLU A 363 0.87 -5.09 -15.92
C GLU A 363 -0.62 -4.80 -16.17
N LEU A 364 -0.96 -3.53 -16.44
CA LEU A 364 -2.32 -3.12 -16.76
C LEU A 364 -2.66 -3.39 -18.23
N GLU A 365 -1.70 -3.23 -19.13
CA GLU A 365 -1.83 -3.59 -20.55
C GLU A 365 -1.87 -5.12 -20.75
N GLU A 366 -1.18 -5.90 -19.92
CA GLU A 366 -1.22 -7.36 -19.92
C GLU A 366 -2.55 -7.94 -19.38
N LYS A 367 -3.32 -7.16 -18.60
CA LYS A 367 -4.60 -7.58 -18.00
C LYS A 367 -5.86 -6.90 -18.60
N PRO A 368 -6.12 -7.00 -19.92
CA PRO A 368 -7.36 -6.47 -20.49
C PRO A 368 -8.56 -7.42 -20.30
N SER A 369 -8.36 -8.64 -19.79
CA SER A 369 -9.44 -9.58 -19.49
C SER A 369 -9.72 -9.64 -17.99
N ASP A 370 -10.58 -8.76 -17.50
CA ASP A 370 -11.31 -9.04 -16.27
C ASP A 370 -12.21 -10.24 -16.58
N SER A 371 -11.71 -11.43 -16.28
CA SER A 371 -12.44 -12.67 -16.57
C SER A 371 -13.79 -12.59 -15.85
N VAL A 372 -14.87 -12.47 -16.62
CA VAL A 372 -16.28 -12.34 -16.18
C VAL A 372 -16.72 -13.44 -15.20
N TYR A 373 -15.87 -14.46 -15.02
CA TYR A 373 -16.07 -15.63 -14.17
C TYR A 373 -15.22 -15.64 -12.89
N SER A 374 -14.48 -14.57 -12.56
CA SER A 374 -13.63 -14.51 -11.34
C SER A 374 -14.41 -14.75 -10.04
N ASN A 375 -15.69 -14.34 -10.01
CA ASN A 375 -16.59 -14.53 -8.87
C ASN A 375 -17.47 -15.79 -8.94
N TYR A 376 -17.30 -16.63 -9.97
CA TYR A 376 -18.11 -17.83 -10.17
C TYR A 376 -17.31 -19.11 -9.90
N ARG A 377 -17.86 -20.00 -9.07
CA ARG A 377 -17.32 -21.34 -8.83
C ARG A 377 -17.97 -22.35 -9.76
N PHE A 378 -17.15 -23.17 -10.42
CA PHE A 378 -17.64 -24.33 -11.15
C PHE A 378 -18.01 -25.47 -10.19
N ILE A 379 -19.20 -26.04 -10.37
CA ILE A 379 -19.78 -27.11 -9.56
C ILE A 379 -20.22 -28.23 -10.50
N THR A 380 -19.86 -29.47 -10.16
CA THR A 380 -20.31 -30.66 -10.89
C THR A 380 -21.77 -31.00 -10.56
N ARG A 381 -22.45 -31.77 -11.42
CA ARG A 381 -23.82 -32.23 -11.14
C ARG A 381 -23.94 -32.96 -9.80
N ASP A 382 -22.94 -33.76 -9.43
CA ASP A 382 -22.92 -34.51 -8.18
C ASP A 382 -22.86 -33.58 -6.97
N ASP A 383 -22.10 -32.48 -7.07
CA ASP A 383 -21.97 -31.51 -6.00
C ASP A 383 -23.23 -30.64 -5.85
N VAL A 384 -23.95 -30.35 -6.95
CA VAL A 384 -25.28 -29.72 -6.91
C VAL A 384 -26.28 -30.61 -6.16
N VAL A 385 -26.20 -31.93 -6.33
CA VAL A 385 -27.03 -32.89 -5.59
C VAL A 385 -26.63 -32.95 -4.11
N LYS A 386 -25.34 -33.02 -3.79
CA LYS A 386 -24.84 -33.00 -2.39
C LYS A 386 -25.25 -31.74 -1.63
N LEU A 387 -25.30 -30.60 -2.32
CA LEU A 387 -25.69 -29.31 -1.75
C LEU A 387 -27.21 -29.06 -1.76
N ASN A 388 -28.01 -30.04 -2.20
CA ASN A 388 -29.48 -29.93 -2.34
C ASN A 388 -29.93 -28.75 -3.24
N LEU A 389 -29.14 -28.39 -4.24
CA LEU A 389 -29.41 -27.28 -5.18
C LEU A 389 -30.09 -27.73 -6.49
N SER A 390 -30.58 -28.97 -6.55
CA SER A 390 -31.21 -29.55 -7.76
C SER A 390 -32.43 -28.75 -8.26
N HIS A 391 -33.15 -28.11 -7.37
CA HIS A 391 -34.31 -27.26 -7.68
C HIS A 391 -33.95 -25.94 -8.38
N LEU A 392 -32.68 -25.52 -8.34
CA LEU A 392 -32.20 -24.29 -8.98
C LEU A 392 -31.67 -24.52 -10.40
N ILE A 393 -31.62 -25.77 -10.87
CA ILE A 393 -31.22 -26.12 -12.23
C ILE A 393 -32.21 -25.50 -13.22
N GLY A 394 -31.72 -24.64 -14.12
CA GLY A 394 -32.53 -23.90 -15.09
C GLY A 394 -32.91 -22.47 -14.67
N THR A 395 -32.59 -22.07 -13.44
CA THR A 395 -32.73 -20.67 -12.99
C THR A 395 -31.47 -19.86 -13.31
N LYS A 396 -31.58 -18.52 -13.37
CA LYS A 396 -30.44 -17.61 -13.62
C LYS A 396 -29.31 -17.70 -12.59
N VAL A 397 -29.56 -18.35 -11.44
CA VAL A 397 -28.61 -18.50 -10.32
C VAL A 397 -27.54 -19.56 -10.60
N LEU A 398 -27.89 -20.65 -11.30
CA LEU A 398 -26.96 -21.69 -11.73
C LEU A 398 -26.80 -21.62 -13.24
N ARG A 399 -25.67 -21.11 -13.73
CA ARG A 399 -25.39 -21.06 -15.17
C ARG A 399 -24.83 -22.39 -15.62
N SER A 400 -25.52 -23.10 -16.51
CA SER A 400 -25.00 -24.33 -17.10
C SER A 400 -23.76 -24.09 -17.93
N TYR A 401 -22.72 -24.89 -17.74
CA TYR A 401 -21.52 -24.86 -18.59
C TYR A 401 -20.94 -26.26 -18.75
N MET A 402 -20.81 -26.71 -20.00
CA MET A 402 -20.31 -28.04 -20.39
C MET A 402 -20.99 -29.20 -19.63
N HIS A 403 -20.39 -29.63 -18.50
CA HIS A 403 -20.82 -30.77 -17.69
C HIS A 403 -21.16 -30.39 -16.23
N GLY A 404 -21.28 -29.10 -15.94
CA GLY A 404 -21.57 -28.59 -14.60
C GLY A 404 -22.30 -27.25 -14.63
N PHE A 405 -22.22 -26.54 -13.52
CA PHE A 405 -22.87 -25.26 -13.32
C PHE A 405 -21.91 -24.27 -12.65
N PHE A 406 -21.97 -23.02 -13.08
CA PHE A 406 -21.35 -21.90 -12.37
C PHE A 406 -22.35 -21.30 -11.39
N ILE A 407 -21.92 -21.11 -10.14
CA ILE A 407 -22.65 -20.36 -9.10
C ILE A 407 -21.75 -19.23 -8.58
N ASP A 408 -22.31 -18.14 -8.09
CA ASP A 408 -21.52 -17.10 -7.39
C ASP A 408 -20.85 -17.66 -6.13
N ASN A 409 -19.58 -17.32 -5.89
CA ASN A 409 -18.78 -17.79 -4.74
C ASN A 409 -19.49 -17.55 -3.40
N GLU A 410 -20.06 -16.36 -3.19
CA GLU A 410 -20.75 -16.02 -1.95
C GLU A 410 -22.00 -16.89 -1.70
N LEU A 411 -22.71 -17.26 -2.77
CA LEU A 411 -23.89 -18.13 -2.67
C LEU A 411 -23.45 -19.57 -2.40
N TYR A 412 -22.38 -20.03 -3.05
CA TYR A 412 -21.81 -21.35 -2.77
C TYR A 412 -21.43 -21.50 -1.30
N ASP A 413 -20.72 -20.52 -0.74
CA ASP A 413 -20.23 -20.60 0.64
C ASP A 413 -21.39 -20.63 1.65
N LYS A 414 -22.43 -19.82 1.42
CA LYS A 414 -23.66 -19.85 2.24
C LYS A 414 -24.35 -21.21 2.17
N VAL A 415 -24.52 -21.76 0.98
CA VAL A 415 -25.15 -23.07 0.80
C VAL A 415 -24.29 -24.18 1.40
N ASN A 416 -22.98 -24.15 1.22
CA ASN A 416 -22.06 -25.15 1.74
C ASN A 416 -22.04 -25.14 3.28
N LEU A 417 -22.11 -23.98 3.91
CA LEU A 417 -22.24 -23.86 5.37
C LEU A 417 -23.57 -24.44 5.88
N ILE A 418 -24.66 -24.24 5.14
CA ILE A 418 -25.98 -24.77 5.50
C ILE A 418 -26.05 -26.29 5.28
N ALA A 419 -25.50 -26.78 4.16
CA ALA A 419 -25.51 -28.19 3.78
C ALA A 419 -24.58 -29.04 4.65
N ASN A 420 -23.47 -28.47 5.13
CA ASN A 420 -22.51 -29.14 6.01
C ASN A 420 -22.40 -28.45 7.40
N PRO A 421 -23.41 -28.57 8.28
CA PRO A 421 -23.40 -27.97 9.63
C PRO A 421 -22.26 -28.46 10.54
N ASN A 422 -21.69 -29.62 10.23
CA ASN A 422 -20.63 -30.25 11.03
C ASN A 422 -19.22 -30.02 10.48
N SER A 423 -19.05 -29.25 9.39
CA SER A 423 -17.74 -29.04 8.74
C SER A 423 -16.63 -28.59 9.70
N TYR A 424 -16.95 -27.74 10.67
CA TYR A 424 -16.00 -27.29 11.69
C TYR A 424 -15.61 -28.40 12.68
N ARG A 425 -16.57 -29.25 13.07
CA ARG A 425 -16.34 -30.40 13.96
C ARG A 425 -15.57 -31.50 13.23
N ASP A 426 -15.93 -31.80 11.99
CA ASP A 426 -15.23 -32.78 11.16
C ASP A 426 -13.79 -32.35 10.84
N ARG A 427 -13.55 -31.03 10.62
CA ARG A 427 -12.20 -30.49 10.42
C ARG A 427 -11.37 -30.63 11.70
N ARG A 428 -11.96 -30.32 12.86
CA ARG A 428 -11.32 -30.49 14.17
C ARG A 428 -11.03 -31.95 14.47
N ASP A 429 -11.97 -32.85 14.20
CA ASP A 429 -11.79 -34.29 14.41
C ASP A 429 -10.75 -34.88 13.44
N ARG A 430 -10.66 -34.37 12.21
CA ARG A 430 -9.61 -34.76 11.26
C ARG A 430 -8.23 -34.25 11.68
N GLU A 431 -8.12 -33.03 12.20
CA GLU A 431 -6.88 -32.50 12.76
C GLU A 431 -6.46 -33.24 14.04
N ILE A 432 -7.43 -33.58 14.90
CA ILE A 432 -7.20 -34.42 16.09
C ILE A 432 -6.75 -35.82 15.66
N ARG A 433 -7.40 -36.44 14.68
CA ARG A 433 -6.98 -37.74 14.13
C ARG A 433 -5.58 -37.68 13.54
N LYS A 434 -5.25 -36.64 12.76
CA LYS A 434 -3.89 -36.44 12.22
C LYS A 434 -2.85 -36.25 13.33
N LYS A 435 -3.18 -35.52 14.40
CA LYS A 435 -2.30 -35.38 15.57
C LYS A 435 -2.13 -36.71 16.30
N ILE A 436 -3.21 -37.45 16.51
CA ILE A 436 -3.18 -38.79 17.12
C ILE A 436 -2.37 -39.76 16.25
N GLU A 437 -2.50 -39.69 14.94
CA GLU A 437 -1.76 -40.53 13.99
C GLU A 437 -0.27 -40.18 13.99
N LYS A 438 0.07 -38.89 14.03
CA LYS A 438 1.45 -38.41 14.19
C LYS A 438 2.05 -38.78 15.56
N GLU A 439 1.25 -38.76 16.63
CA GLU A 439 1.64 -39.24 17.96
C GLU A 439 1.76 -40.78 18.01
N ARG A 440 0.97 -41.51 17.23
CA ARG A 440 1.07 -42.96 17.07
C ARG A 440 2.30 -43.35 16.23
N GLU A 441 2.61 -42.58 15.19
CA GLU A 441 3.86 -42.70 14.41
C GLU A 441 5.09 -42.51 15.31
N SER A 442 5.06 -41.55 16.24
CA SER A 442 6.17 -41.34 17.18
C SER A 442 6.26 -42.37 18.31
N ARG A 443 5.14 -43.02 18.68
CA ARG A 443 5.10 -43.93 19.85
C ARG A 443 5.28 -45.42 19.51
N ILE A 444 5.15 -45.80 18.24
CA ILE A 444 5.28 -47.20 17.79
C ILE A 444 6.59 -47.45 17.00
N ARG A 445 7.40 -46.41 16.71
CA ARG A 445 8.68 -46.55 15.98
C ARG A 445 9.93 -46.34 16.85
N SER A 446 9.96 -46.88 18.07
CA SER A 446 11.22 -47.13 18.78
C SER A 446 11.65 -48.60 18.74
N THR A 447 10.96 -49.46 17.98
CA THR A 447 11.45 -50.80 17.63
C THR A 447 11.33 -51.05 16.13
N GLY A 448 12.47 -51.42 15.54
CA GLY A 448 12.77 -51.61 14.12
C GLY A 448 11.62 -51.97 13.17
N ALA A 449 11.48 -51.14 12.13
CA ALA A 449 10.92 -51.57 10.85
C ALA A 449 11.54 -50.74 9.72
N ILE A 450 12.82 -51.05 9.42
CA ILE A 450 13.25 -51.08 8.02
C ILE A 450 12.27 -52.01 7.28
N THR A 451 11.91 -51.68 6.05
CA THR A 451 11.11 -52.51 5.17
C THR A 451 11.77 -53.89 5.02
N ASN A 452 11.39 -54.84 5.88
CA ASN A 452 11.85 -56.22 5.94
C ASN A 452 11.59 -56.92 4.60
N THR A 453 12.54 -56.86 3.65
CA THR A 453 12.45 -57.72 2.47
C THR A 453 13.72 -58.45 2.04
N LYS A 454 14.94 -58.23 2.60
CA LYS A 454 16.13 -58.93 2.07
C LYS A 454 17.30 -59.29 3.04
N ILE A 455 17.09 -59.43 4.36
CA ILE A 455 18.17 -59.92 5.27
C ILE A 455 17.78 -61.29 5.82
N LYS A 456 18.48 -62.36 5.38
CA LYS A 456 18.22 -63.75 5.81
C LYS A 456 19.19 -64.23 6.91
N VAL A 457 20.43 -63.74 6.90
CA VAL A 457 21.53 -64.18 7.77
C VAL A 457 22.18 -62.97 8.45
N ASN A 458 22.75 -63.13 9.65
CA ASN A 458 23.49 -62.07 10.40
C ASN A 458 22.70 -60.78 10.73
N LYS A 459 21.45 -60.91 11.20
CA LYS A 459 20.61 -59.76 11.60
C LYS A 459 21.25 -58.89 12.68
N ASP A 460 22.02 -59.50 13.58
CA ASP A 460 22.68 -58.79 14.69
C ASP A 460 23.85 -57.92 14.23
N LEU A 461 24.48 -58.24 13.10
CA LEU A 461 25.53 -57.40 12.51
C LEU A 461 24.93 -56.18 11.81
N ALA A 462 23.79 -56.34 11.14
CA ALA A 462 23.06 -55.21 10.55
C ALA A 462 22.59 -54.22 11.63
N ALA A 463 22.14 -54.73 12.78
CA ALA A 463 21.78 -53.90 13.93
C ALA A 463 22.98 -53.14 14.52
N LYS A 464 24.13 -53.82 14.72
CA LYS A 464 25.36 -53.17 15.23
C LYS A 464 25.95 -52.15 14.24
N LEU A 465 25.81 -52.40 12.93
CA LEU A 465 26.27 -51.47 11.89
C LEU A 465 25.39 -50.21 11.86
N GLN A 466 24.09 -50.36 12.10
CA GLN A 466 23.15 -49.24 12.26
C GLN A 466 23.43 -48.42 13.53
N GLU A 467 23.77 -49.05 14.65
CA GLU A 467 24.15 -48.35 15.88
C GLU A 467 25.47 -47.58 15.75
N LYS A 468 26.48 -48.15 15.08
CA LYS A 468 27.81 -47.50 14.97
C LYS A 468 27.94 -46.48 13.84
N GLN A 469 27.23 -46.65 12.72
CA GLN A 469 27.37 -45.78 11.53
C GLN A 469 26.07 -45.07 11.11
N GLY A 470 24.96 -45.29 11.81
CA GLY A 470 23.66 -44.65 11.53
C GLY A 470 22.83 -45.36 10.45
N SER A 471 21.54 -45.04 10.40
CA SER A 471 20.55 -45.73 9.54
C SER A 471 20.87 -45.65 8.04
N ASN A 472 21.36 -44.51 7.57
CA ASN A 472 21.59 -44.27 6.14
C ASN A 472 22.80 -45.05 5.60
N ALA A 473 23.85 -45.23 6.43
CA ALA A 473 25.01 -46.04 6.08
C ALA A 473 24.66 -47.54 6.15
N ALA A 474 23.82 -47.95 7.10
CA ALA A 474 23.32 -49.32 7.15
C ALA A 474 22.46 -49.65 5.93
N GLU A 475 21.55 -48.77 5.53
CA GLU A 475 20.72 -48.98 4.34
C GLU A 475 21.51 -49.00 3.04
N SER A 476 22.61 -48.25 2.93
CA SER A 476 23.45 -48.31 1.72
C SER A 476 24.25 -49.61 1.62
N VAL A 477 24.78 -50.12 2.75
CA VAL A 477 25.54 -51.38 2.78
C VAL A 477 24.64 -52.61 2.60
N ILE A 478 23.43 -52.58 3.18
CA ILE A 478 22.45 -53.67 3.06
C ILE A 478 21.88 -53.79 1.63
N ASN A 479 21.80 -52.67 0.91
CA ASN A 479 21.30 -52.63 -0.46
C ASN A 479 22.41 -52.64 -1.53
N ASP A 480 23.70 -52.68 -1.15
CA ASP A 480 24.83 -52.78 -2.09
C ASP A 480 24.95 -54.21 -2.62
N ASP A 481 24.88 -54.38 -3.94
CA ASP A 481 24.95 -55.68 -4.62
C ASP A 481 26.25 -56.44 -4.32
N ARG A 482 27.34 -55.76 -3.93
CA ARG A 482 28.62 -56.40 -3.55
C ARG A 482 28.57 -57.10 -2.19
N PHE A 483 27.72 -56.65 -1.27
CA PHE A 483 27.61 -57.17 0.10
C PHE A 483 26.33 -57.96 0.35
N LYS A 484 25.47 -58.04 -0.66
CA LYS A 484 24.22 -58.79 -0.63
C LYS A 484 24.42 -60.27 -0.29
N GLU A 485 25.50 -60.89 -0.77
CA GLU A 485 25.83 -62.29 -0.44
C GLU A 485 26.11 -62.50 1.06
N LEU A 486 26.67 -61.50 1.77
CA LEU A 486 26.97 -61.58 3.20
C LEU A 486 25.70 -61.69 4.07
N PHE A 487 24.57 -61.18 3.57
CA PHE A 487 23.30 -61.09 4.29
C PHE A 487 22.24 -62.09 3.78
N GLU A 488 22.46 -62.73 2.62
CA GLU A 488 21.55 -63.72 2.04
C GLU A 488 22.06 -65.18 2.13
N ASN A 489 23.38 -65.42 2.09
CA ASN A 489 23.95 -66.77 2.06
C ASN A 489 24.18 -67.35 3.47
N PRO A 490 23.72 -68.58 3.75
CA PRO A 490 23.85 -69.23 5.07
C PRO A 490 25.31 -69.58 5.43
N ASP A 491 26.19 -69.77 4.44
CA ASP A 491 27.60 -70.11 4.66
C ASP A 491 28.40 -68.95 5.30
N PHE A 492 27.88 -67.71 5.22
CA PHE A 492 28.46 -66.54 5.88
C PHE A 492 27.83 -66.25 7.25
N ALA A 493 27.02 -67.16 7.80
CA ALA A 493 26.49 -67.04 9.15
C ALA A 493 27.63 -67.02 10.18
N VAL A 494 27.71 -65.96 10.98
CA VAL A 494 28.71 -65.87 12.04
C VAL A 494 28.24 -66.71 13.22
N ASP A 495 28.93 -67.82 13.43
CA ASP A 495 28.69 -68.69 14.58
C ASP A 495 29.47 -68.17 15.80
N GLU A 496 28.74 -67.60 16.76
CA GLU A 496 29.33 -67.04 17.99
C GLU A 496 29.89 -68.12 18.92
N GLU A 497 29.53 -69.40 18.72
CA GLU A 497 30.05 -70.51 19.52
C GLU A 497 31.39 -71.05 19.03
N SER A 498 31.76 -70.74 17.79
CA SER A 498 33.00 -71.19 17.15
C SER A 498 34.25 -70.73 17.92
N HIS A 499 35.25 -71.61 18.00
CA HIS A 499 36.49 -71.37 18.74
C HIS A 499 37.24 -70.13 18.19
N ASP A 500 37.24 -69.96 16.87
CA ASP A 500 37.94 -68.87 16.19
C ASP A 500 37.29 -67.51 16.47
N TYR A 501 35.96 -67.43 16.56
CA TYR A 501 35.24 -66.19 16.90
C TYR A 501 35.49 -65.75 18.35
N LYS A 502 35.57 -66.71 19.28
CA LYS A 502 35.84 -66.44 20.71
C LYS A 502 37.27 -65.93 20.94
N GLN A 503 38.24 -66.39 20.14
CA GLN A 503 39.63 -65.94 20.24
C GLN A 503 39.83 -64.51 19.72
N LEU A 504 39.11 -64.11 18.66
CA LEU A 504 39.14 -62.75 18.10
C LEU A 504 38.39 -61.72 18.98
N ASN A 505 37.40 -62.17 19.77
CA ASN A 505 36.59 -61.31 20.64
C ASN A 505 36.72 -61.70 22.14
N PRO A 506 37.89 -61.48 22.79
CA PRO A 506 38.17 -61.95 24.15
C PRO A 506 37.25 -61.33 25.23
N VAL A 507 36.66 -60.16 24.97
CA VAL A 507 35.75 -59.47 25.92
C VAL A 507 34.38 -60.13 26.01
N LYS A 508 33.93 -60.84 24.96
CA LYS A 508 32.67 -61.60 24.97
C LYS A 508 32.81 -62.95 25.68
N ALA A 509 33.96 -63.61 25.55
CA ALA A 509 34.21 -64.92 26.18
C ALA A 509 34.11 -64.90 27.73
N VAL A 510 34.29 -63.72 28.35
CA VAL A 510 34.19 -63.55 29.81
C VAL A 510 32.74 -63.37 30.29
N LYS A 511 31.79 -63.01 29.41
CA LYS A 511 30.38 -62.77 29.79
C LYS A 511 29.58 -64.03 30.05
N ASP A 512 29.97 -65.18 29.49
CA ASP A 512 29.16 -66.41 29.56
C ASP A 512 29.41 -67.28 30.81
N VAL A 513 30.39 -66.94 31.66
CA VAL A 513 30.73 -67.76 32.85
C VAL A 513 30.18 -67.20 34.17
N THR A 514 29.64 -65.98 34.21
CA THR A 514 29.16 -65.38 35.48
C THR A 514 27.82 -64.67 35.37
N ASN A 515 26.76 -65.45 35.14
CA ASN A 515 25.39 -64.97 35.31
C ASN A 515 24.96 -65.09 36.78
N SER A 516 25.30 -64.11 37.62
CA SER A 516 24.53 -63.64 38.79
C SER A 516 25.38 -62.72 39.68
N ARG A 517 25.56 -61.45 39.27
CA ARG A 517 25.76 -60.27 40.14
C ARG A 517 26.12 -59.09 39.24
N SER A 518 25.26 -58.08 39.24
CA SER A 518 25.54 -56.76 38.69
C SER A 518 26.80 -56.21 39.36
N ARG A 519 27.91 -56.16 38.61
CA ARG A 519 29.11 -55.45 39.04
C ARG A 519 28.82 -53.95 38.93
N GLY A 520 29.11 -53.18 39.96
CA GLY A 520 29.00 -51.72 39.91
C GLY A 520 29.88 -51.16 38.79
N LEU A 521 29.33 -50.22 38.05
CA LEU A 521 30.02 -49.49 36.98
C LEU A 521 31.29 -48.87 37.56
N THR A 522 32.41 -48.99 36.83
CA THR A 522 33.66 -48.30 37.21
C THR A 522 33.56 -46.84 36.79
N ALA A 523 34.14 -45.93 37.58
CA ALA A 523 34.04 -44.46 37.45
C ALA A 523 34.35 -43.85 36.05
N ALA A 524 34.91 -44.63 35.11
CA ALA A 524 35.08 -44.20 33.72
C ALA A 524 33.79 -44.32 32.89
N GLU A 525 32.87 -45.23 33.24
CA GLU A 525 31.63 -45.50 32.51
C GLU A 525 30.55 -44.45 32.84
N GLU A 526 30.52 -43.95 34.08
CA GLU A 526 29.61 -42.87 34.52
C GLU A 526 29.98 -41.51 33.90
N SER A 527 31.27 -41.27 33.61
CA SER A 527 31.75 -40.02 33.00
C SER A 527 31.44 -39.87 31.51
N ASP A 528 31.23 -40.96 30.77
CA ASP A 528 30.96 -40.91 29.33
C ASP A 528 29.47 -40.71 29.03
N GLU A 529 28.60 -41.05 29.98
CA GLU A 529 27.15 -40.89 29.84
C GLU A 529 26.69 -39.44 30.07
N GLU A 530 27.36 -38.68 30.95
CA GLU A 530 27.09 -37.24 31.16
C GLU A 530 27.52 -36.37 29.96
N ARG A 531 28.58 -36.77 29.25
CA ARG A 531 29.13 -35.98 28.14
C ARG A 531 28.26 -36.01 26.87
N ASN A 532 27.33 -36.96 26.76
CA ASN A 532 26.40 -37.09 25.62
C ASN A 532 25.05 -36.36 25.82
N ALA A 533 24.78 -35.81 27.01
CA ALA A 533 23.53 -35.10 27.30
C ALA A 533 23.58 -33.58 27.01
N GLU A 534 24.75 -33.03 26.63
CA GLU A 534 24.98 -31.59 26.52
C GLU A 534 24.93 -31.07 25.06
N SER A 535 23.85 -31.38 24.33
CA SER A 535 23.56 -30.68 23.06
C SER A 535 22.07 -30.49 22.81
N GLY A 536 21.45 -29.59 23.59
CA GLY A 536 20.11 -29.13 23.29
C GLY A 536 19.46 -28.29 24.38
N THR A 537 19.27 -27.00 24.07
CA THR A 537 18.36 -26.03 24.70
C THR A 537 18.77 -25.33 26.01
N LEU A 538 19.11 -24.05 25.87
CA LEU A 538 19.04 -23.02 26.92
C LEU A 538 17.57 -22.74 27.31
N SER A 539 17.26 -22.82 28.60
CA SER A 539 16.27 -22.00 29.29
C SER A 539 16.54 -22.06 30.79
N GLU A 540 17.22 -21.02 31.26
CA GLU A 540 17.29 -20.45 32.62
C GLU A 540 16.37 -21.09 33.69
N SER A 541 16.98 -21.71 34.70
CA SER A 541 16.42 -21.87 36.05
C SER A 541 17.52 -22.22 37.05
N SER A 542 18.11 -21.18 37.64
CA SER A 542 18.65 -21.04 39.01
C SER A 542 19.00 -22.32 39.80
N GLU A 543 20.30 -22.51 40.02
CA GLU A 543 20.86 -23.12 41.23
C GLU A 543 20.91 -22.06 42.34
N GLU A 544 20.45 -22.41 43.55
CA GLU A 544 21.03 -21.84 44.77
C GLU A 544 20.88 -22.84 45.92
N SER A 545 21.97 -22.93 46.68
CA SER A 545 22.39 -24.01 47.55
C SER A 545 21.63 -24.07 48.88
N GLU A 546 21.64 -25.27 49.48
CA GLU A 546 21.18 -25.52 50.85
C GLU A 546 22.14 -24.88 51.86
N GLU A 547 21.67 -23.83 52.55
CA GLU A 547 22.19 -23.41 53.84
C GLU A 547 21.03 -23.33 54.85
N GLU A 548 21.22 -23.98 56.00
CA GLU A 548 20.25 -24.09 57.10
C GLU A 548 20.14 -22.76 57.86
N GLU A 549 19.03 -22.03 57.73
CA GLU A 549 18.59 -21.01 58.70
C GLU A 549 17.05 -21.00 58.88
N GLU A 550 16.59 -20.68 60.09
CA GLU A 550 15.23 -20.86 60.61
C GLU A 550 14.12 -20.13 59.79
N GLU A 551 13.11 -20.86 59.31
CA GLU A 551 12.01 -20.30 58.48
C GLU A 551 10.74 -19.87 59.27
N ASP A 552 10.35 -18.60 59.05
CA ASP A 552 9.12 -17.91 59.49
C ASP A 552 7.78 -18.58 59.08
N GLU A 553 6.74 -18.41 59.90
CA GLU A 553 5.42 -19.07 59.75
C GLU A 553 4.63 -18.67 58.48
N GLU A 554 4.88 -17.52 57.88
CA GLU A 554 4.12 -17.01 56.72
C GLU A 554 4.42 -17.77 55.41
N THR A 555 5.65 -18.27 55.23
CA THR A 555 6.06 -19.01 54.01
C THR A 555 5.45 -20.42 53.97
N LYS A 556 5.23 -21.05 55.14
CA LYS A 556 4.54 -22.34 55.30
C LYS A 556 3.06 -22.25 54.95
N ALA A 557 2.39 -21.14 55.25
CA ALA A 557 0.98 -20.92 54.89
C ALA A 557 0.78 -20.82 53.37
N TYR A 558 1.70 -20.16 52.66
CA TYR A 558 1.62 -20.00 51.21
C TYR A 558 1.88 -21.32 50.46
N LYS A 559 2.84 -22.13 50.94
CA LYS A 559 3.10 -23.50 50.42
C LYS A 559 1.87 -24.40 50.63
N LYS A 560 1.22 -24.38 51.81
CA LYS A 560 -0.02 -25.14 52.08
C LYS A 560 -1.19 -24.75 51.16
N MET A 561 -1.44 -23.45 50.97
CA MET A 561 -2.50 -22.95 50.07
C MET A 561 -2.29 -23.36 48.60
N ARG A 562 -1.04 -23.49 48.16
CA ARG A 562 -0.72 -23.92 46.79
C ARG A 562 -1.00 -25.42 46.59
N VAL A 563 -0.60 -26.25 47.56
CA VAL A 563 -0.86 -27.70 47.57
C VAL A 563 -2.36 -27.99 47.65
N GLU A 564 -3.10 -27.21 48.44
CA GLU A 564 -4.55 -27.39 48.60
C GLU A 564 -5.32 -27.08 47.30
N LYS A 565 -4.94 -26.02 46.57
CA LYS A 565 -5.47 -25.72 45.23
C LYS A 565 -5.14 -26.81 44.21
N GLU A 566 -3.99 -27.46 44.33
CA GLU A 566 -3.57 -28.53 43.42
C GLU A 566 -4.36 -29.82 43.68
N MET A 567 -4.56 -30.16 44.95
CA MET A 567 -5.40 -31.29 45.38
C MET A 567 -6.88 -31.10 45.02
N GLU A 568 -7.41 -29.87 45.07
CA GLU A 568 -8.79 -29.58 44.67
C GLU A 568 -9.00 -29.75 43.16
N LYS A 569 -8.03 -29.33 42.33
CA LYS A 569 -8.05 -29.57 40.88
C LYS A 569 -8.03 -31.06 40.56
N LEU A 570 -7.26 -31.85 41.30
CA LEU A 570 -7.13 -33.30 41.10
C LEU A 570 -8.42 -34.03 41.51
N ARG A 571 -9.07 -33.60 42.61
CA ARG A 571 -10.40 -34.11 43.02
C ARG A 571 -11.50 -33.79 42.01
N ARG A 572 -11.47 -32.59 41.40
CA ARG A 572 -12.44 -32.21 40.36
C ARG A 572 -12.30 -33.08 39.11
N LYS A 573 -11.06 -33.31 38.66
CA LYS A 573 -10.76 -34.17 37.50
C LYS A 573 -11.19 -35.63 37.74
N LYS A 574 -11.08 -36.12 38.99
CA LYS A 574 -11.49 -37.47 39.38
C LYS A 574 -13.02 -37.63 39.38
N LYS A 575 -13.76 -36.62 39.85
CA LYS A 575 -15.24 -36.59 39.76
C LYS A 575 -15.75 -36.57 38.33
N GLU A 576 -15.14 -35.76 37.46
CA GLU A 576 -15.48 -35.71 36.03
C GLU A 576 -15.25 -37.07 35.33
N GLN A 577 -14.20 -37.81 35.73
CA GLN A 577 -13.96 -39.16 35.22
C GLN A 577 -14.95 -40.21 35.75
N GLU A 578 -15.41 -40.09 37.00
CA GLU A 578 -16.45 -40.96 37.56
C GLU A 578 -17.82 -40.71 36.91
N GLU A 579 -18.17 -39.46 36.64
CA GLU A 579 -19.39 -39.09 35.92
C GLU A 579 -19.35 -39.59 34.46
N ALA A 580 -18.21 -39.47 33.79
CA ALA A 580 -18.02 -40.02 32.43
C ALA A 580 -18.13 -41.56 32.41
N LYS A 581 -17.61 -42.25 33.44
CA LYS A 581 -17.74 -43.71 33.56
C LYS A 581 -19.18 -44.14 33.88
N ARG A 582 -19.92 -43.38 34.69
CA ARG A 582 -21.36 -43.62 34.93
C ARG A 582 -22.18 -43.44 33.66
N PHE A 583 -21.89 -42.41 32.87
CA PHE A 583 -22.53 -42.16 31.58
C PHE A 583 -22.27 -43.29 30.57
N MET A 584 -21.07 -43.88 30.58
CA MET A 584 -20.73 -45.03 29.71
C MET A 584 -21.42 -46.34 30.13
N ASN A 585 -21.81 -46.49 31.41
CA ASN A 585 -22.52 -47.67 31.91
C ASN A 585 -24.05 -47.62 31.67
N GLU A 586 -24.61 -46.47 31.29
CA GLU A 586 -26.04 -46.34 30.95
C GLU A 586 -26.36 -46.69 29.48
N MET A 587 -25.34 -46.88 28.62
CA MET A 587 -25.55 -47.47 27.28
C MET A 587 -25.67 -48.99 27.37
N LYS A 588 -26.90 -49.47 27.60
CA LYS A 588 -27.24 -50.90 27.47
C LYS A 588 -27.36 -51.27 25.99
N VAL A 589 -26.65 -52.32 25.59
CA VAL A 589 -26.63 -52.92 24.25
C VAL A 589 -28.04 -53.33 23.82
N VAL A 590 -28.54 -52.76 22.72
CA VAL A 590 -29.71 -53.25 21.99
C VAL A 590 -29.21 -54.25 20.95
N SER A 591 -29.66 -55.49 21.10
CA SER A 591 -29.43 -56.62 20.19
C SER A 591 -30.14 -56.44 18.85
N GLU A 592 -29.60 -57.12 17.85
CA GLU A 592 -29.95 -57.16 16.44
C GLU A 592 -31.44 -57.42 16.17
N GLU A 593 -32.11 -56.49 15.50
CA GLU A 593 -33.20 -56.70 14.53
C GLU A 593 -33.41 -55.39 13.73
N GLY A 594 -33.53 -55.50 12.39
CA GLY A 594 -33.25 -54.42 11.43
C GLY A 594 -34.17 -53.19 11.46
N PRO A 595 -33.78 -52.06 10.83
CA PRO A 595 -34.57 -50.84 10.89
C PRO A 595 -35.69 -50.88 9.84
N GLN A 596 -36.94 -51.00 10.30
CA GLN A 596 -38.08 -50.49 9.55
C GLN A 596 -38.01 -48.96 9.48
N GLN A 597 -38.30 -48.47 8.28
CA GLN A 597 -38.35 -47.08 7.85
C GLN A 597 -39.11 -46.19 8.85
N LYS A 598 -38.50 -45.05 9.24
CA LYS A 598 -39.26 -43.88 9.70
C LYS A 598 -39.16 -42.79 8.65
N ALA A 599 -40.32 -42.52 8.04
CA ALA A 599 -40.56 -41.54 7.00
C ALA A 599 -40.24 -40.11 7.44
N SER A 600 -39.89 -39.33 6.43
CA SER A 600 -39.55 -37.90 6.42
C SER A 600 -40.55 -37.00 7.16
N GLU A 601 -40.05 -36.25 8.15
CA GLU A 601 -40.72 -35.02 8.59
C GLU A 601 -40.44 -33.88 7.58
N SER A 602 -41.48 -33.15 7.15
CA SER A 602 -41.32 -32.03 6.21
C SER A 602 -40.64 -30.81 6.85
N PHE A 603 -39.94 -30.02 6.05
CA PHE A 603 -39.25 -28.78 6.46
C PHE A 603 -40.13 -27.85 7.32
N GLY A 604 -41.43 -27.75 6.99
CA GLY A 604 -42.39 -26.93 7.74
C GLY A 604 -42.69 -27.43 9.17
N SER A 605 -42.64 -28.75 9.43
CA SER A 605 -42.86 -29.29 10.79
C SER A 605 -41.63 -29.12 11.68
N GLN A 606 -40.43 -29.17 11.10
CA GLN A 606 -39.18 -28.89 11.83
C GLN A 606 -39.08 -27.42 12.25
N VAL A 607 -39.48 -26.47 11.39
CA VAL A 607 -39.50 -25.03 11.73
C VAL A 607 -40.53 -24.72 12.83
N ARG A 608 -41.70 -25.37 12.84
CA ARG A 608 -42.72 -25.19 13.90
C ARG A 608 -42.27 -25.73 15.25
N LYS A 609 -41.50 -26.83 15.29
CA LYS A 609 -40.91 -27.34 16.54
C LYS A 609 -39.84 -26.38 17.08
N ILE A 610 -39.01 -25.80 16.22
CA ILE A 610 -38.01 -24.79 16.60
C ILE A 610 -38.69 -23.52 17.17
N ASN A 611 -39.79 -23.08 16.56
CA ASN A 611 -40.54 -21.89 17.00
C ASN A 611 -41.36 -22.10 18.29
N LYS A 612 -41.65 -23.35 18.68
CA LYS A 612 -42.33 -23.65 19.95
C LYS A 612 -41.37 -23.52 21.13
N VAL A 613 -40.13 -23.98 20.97
CA VAL A 613 -39.05 -23.89 21.97
C VAL A 613 -38.62 -22.43 22.22
N THR A 614 -38.69 -21.56 21.22
CA THR A 614 -38.35 -20.14 21.38
C THR A 614 -39.43 -19.32 22.09
N LYS A 615 -40.69 -19.79 22.13
CA LYS A 615 -41.81 -19.05 22.73
C LYS A 615 -41.91 -19.21 24.25
N GLU A 616 -41.42 -20.33 24.80
CA GLU A 616 -41.49 -20.64 26.24
C GLU A 616 -40.44 -19.88 27.09
N GLN A 617 -39.40 -19.29 26.48
CA GLN A 617 -38.33 -18.58 27.19
C GLN A 617 -38.45 -17.04 27.21
N VAL A 618 -39.55 -16.47 26.70
CA VAL A 618 -39.76 -15.01 26.66
C VAL A 618 -40.26 -14.42 28.00
N GLY A 619 -40.51 -15.27 29.00
CA GLY A 619 -41.02 -14.87 30.32
C GLY A 619 -40.01 -14.21 31.26
N ASP A 620 -38.70 -14.27 30.99
CA ASP A 620 -37.67 -13.85 31.94
C ASP A 620 -36.83 -12.67 31.40
N LYS A 621 -37.20 -11.45 31.79
CA LYS A 621 -36.73 -10.19 31.17
C LYS A 621 -35.29 -9.78 31.51
N ASP A 622 -34.52 -10.57 32.26
CA ASP A 622 -33.16 -10.19 32.70
C ASP A 622 -32.04 -11.15 32.28
N SER A 623 -32.31 -12.09 31.35
CA SER A 623 -31.28 -13.00 30.85
C SER A 623 -30.48 -12.38 29.68
N ARG A 624 -29.22 -12.02 29.94
CA ARG A 624 -28.25 -11.43 28.98
C ARG A 624 -27.62 -12.45 28.01
N LEU A 625 -28.17 -13.66 27.92
CA LEU A 625 -27.63 -14.74 27.10
C LEU A 625 -28.80 -15.53 26.51
N ARG A 626 -29.01 -15.42 25.19
CA ARG A 626 -30.00 -16.24 24.48
C ARG A 626 -29.31 -17.48 23.94
N ARG A 627 -29.67 -18.67 24.43
CA ARG A 627 -29.16 -19.94 23.92
C ARG A 627 -30.17 -20.54 22.96
N HIS A 628 -29.76 -20.79 21.72
CA HIS A 628 -30.56 -21.53 20.76
C HIS A 628 -30.40 -23.04 20.99
N ALA A 629 -31.42 -23.81 20.60
CA ALA A 629 -31.50 -25.26 20.79
C ALA A 629 -30.36 -26.07 20.12
N ARG A 630 -29.47 -25.43 19.35
CA ARG A 630 -28.29 -26.05 18.72
C ARG A 630 -26.95 -25.52 19.24
N GLY A 631 -26.92 -24.92 20.43
CA GLY A 631 -25.67 -24.63 21.16
C GLY A 631 -25.00 -23.30 20.82
N GLU A 632 -25.65 -22.45 20.03
CA GLU A 632 -25.24 -21.07 19.80
C GLU A 632 -25.81 -20.18 20.92
N ALA A 633 -24.97 -19.29 21.45
CA ALA A 633 -25.37 -18.32 22.46
C ALA A 633 -25.15 -16.89 21.93
N GLU A 634 -26.24 -16.15 21.72
CA GLU A 634 -26.18 -14.73 21.38
C GLU A 634 -26.10 -13.89 22.65
N LEU A 635 -25.11 -12.99 22.70
CA LEU A 635 -24.84 -12.10 23.82
C LEU A 635 -24.92 -10.67 23.31
N THR A 636 -26.05 -10.01 23.51
CA THR A 636 -26.28 -8.63 23.06
C THR A 636 -25.78 -7.64 24.12
N PHE A 637 -24.76 -6.84 23.78
CA PHE A 637 -24.19 -5.84 24.67
C PHE A 637 -24.82 -4.47 24.44
N VAL A 638 -25.72 -4.04 25.33
CA VAL A 638 -26.16 -2.64 25.41
C VAL A 638 -25.34 -1.97 26.52
N PRO A 639 -24.44 -1.02 26.22
CA PRO A 639 -23.60 -0.40 27.24
C PRO A 639 -24.46 0.44 28.18
N ALA A 640 -24.68 -0.06 29.41
CA ALA A 640 -25.31 0.70 30.48
C ALA A 640 -24.28 1.64 31.15
N LYS A 641 -24.66 2.90 31.38
CA LYS A 641 -23.85 3.85 32.17
C LYS A 641 -23.67 3.27 33.59
N LYS A 642 -22.40 3.17 34.03
CA LYS A 642 -22.04 2.67 35.36
C LYS A 642 -22.57 3.61 36.45
N GLU A 643 -23.53 3.16 37.25
CA GLU A 643 -23.90 3.86 38.49
C GLU A 643 -22.78 3.69 39.53
N LYS A 644 -22.46 4.79 40.22
CA LYS A 644 -21.42 4.82 41.25
C LYS A 644 -21.89 4.01 42.46
N ARG A 645 -21.21 2.91 42.77
CA ARG A 645 -21.40 2.17 44.02
C ARG A 645 -21.06 3.09 45.20
N LYS A 646 -22.04 3.35 46.08
CA LYS A 646 -21.78 3.85 47.43
C LYS A 646 -21.20 2.68 48.24
N VAL A 647 -20.01 2.88 48.79
CA VAL A 647 -19.41 1.94 49.76
C VAL A 647 -20.14 2.14 51.08
N GLN A 648 -20.82 1.12 51.58
CA GLN A 648 -21.33 1.08 52.96
C GLN A 648 -20.23 0.46 53.84
N PHE A 649 -19.78 1.19 54.85
CA PHE A 649 -18.95 0.64 55.91
C PHE A 649 -19.87 0.06 56.99
N ARG A 650 -19.55 -1.17 57.43
CA ARG A 650 -20.18 -1.83 58.59
C ARG A 650 -19.87 -1.03 59.85
N ALA A 651 -20.90 -0.69 60.61
CA ALA A 651 -20.79 -0.27 61.99
C ALA A 651 -21.16 -1.49 62.84
N ASP A 652 -20.23 -1.94 63.68
CA ASP A 652 -20.52 -2.80 64.82
C ASP A 652 -20.27 -1.97 66.10
N ASP A 653 -21.07 -2.31 67.10
CA ASP A 653 -21.47 -1.55 68.28
C ASP A 653 -20.40 -1.36 69.38
N GLU A 654 -20.76 -0.46 70.30
CA GLU A 654 -20.43 -0.38 71.74
C GLU A 654 -19.22 0.45 72.26
N GLU A 655 -19.63 1.54 72.95
CA GLU A 655 -19.17 2.07 74.26
C GLU A 655 -17.92 2.98 74.40
N GLU A 656 -18.24 4.20 74.88
CA GLU A 656 -17.52 5.07 75.84
C GLU A 656 -16.14 5.71 75.51
N ASP A 657 -16.23 6.99 75.11
CA ASP A 657 -15.50 8.15 75.69
C ASP A 657 -13.99 8.39 75.36
N PRO A 658 -13.44 9.62 75.58
CA PRO A 658 -13.04 10.49 74.48
C PRO A 658 -11.59 10.99 74.57
N GLU A 659 -10.80 10.96 73.49
CA GLU A 659 -9.78 11.99 73.25
C GLU A 659 -9.12 11.87 71.86
N LYS A 660 -9.11 13.01 71.16
CA LYS A 660 -8.07 13.49 70.24
C LYS A 660 -7.94 12.93 68.80
N VAL A 661 -8.03 13.93 67.91
CA VAL A 661 -7.43 14.11 66.58
C VAL A 661 -8.21 13.59 65.36
N LYS A 662 -9.11 14.47 64.88
CA LYS A 662 -9.49 14.56 63.47
C LYS A 662 -8.24 14.88 62.63
N ASN A 663 -7.87 14.00 61.70
CA ASN A 663 -7.17 14.36 60.45
C ASN A 663 -7.19 13.18 59.46
N SER A 664 -8.27 13.06 58.68
CA SER A 664 -8.26 12.27 57.45
C SER A 664 -7.92 13.17 56.26
N GLY A 665 -6.89 12.77 55.51
CA GLY A 665 -6.28 13.50 54.41
C GLY A 665 -7.24 13.78 53.25
N ARG A 666 -7.13 15.00 52.72
CA ARG A 666 -8.01 15.58 51.69
C ARG A 666 -7.49 15.23 50.29
N THR A 667 -8.32 14.58 49.47
CA THR A 667 -7.95 14.00 48.16
C THR A 667 -8.19 14.92 46.94
N LYS A 668 -8.18 16.26 47.11
CA LYS A 668 -8.22 17.21 45.97
C LYS A 668 -7.37 18.46 46.23
N GLN A 669 -6.43 18.71 45.31
CA GLN A 669 -5.65 19.96 45.24
C GLN A 669 -6.57 21.14 44.93
N ARG A 670 -6.48 22.21 45.74
CA ARG A 670 -7.04 23.52 45.39
C ARG A 670 -6.04 24.27 44.52
N PHE A 671 -6.42 24.56 43.28
CA PHE A 671 -5.85 25.68 42.54
C PHE A 671 -6.63 26.93 42.96
N ASP A 672 -6.04 27.72 43.85
CA ASP A 672 -6.49 29.08 44.14
C ASP A 672 -5.28 30.00 43.97
N GLY A 673 -5.39 30.99 43.07
CA GLY A 673 -4.34 32.00 42.85
C GLY A 673 -3.55 31.94 41.53
N ARG A 674 -4.20 31.94 40.36
CA ARG A 674 -3.65 32.61 39.16
C ARG A 674 -4.74 33.27 38.33
N ARG A 675 -4.52 34.55 38.07
CA ARG A 675 -5.39 35.57 37.48
C ARG A 675 -5.90 35.16 36.09
N ILE A 676 -7.21 35.20 35.86
CA ILE A 676 -7.83 35.22 34.54
C ILE A 676 -8.24 36.67 34.26
N ALA A 677 -7.56 37.31 33.31
CA ALA A 677 -7.96 38.59 32.77
C ALA A 677 -8.91 38.39 31.57
N SER A 678 -9.79 39.37 31.39
CA SER A 678 -10.68 39.62 30.25
C SER A 678 -12.06 38.94 30.25
N ARG A 679 -12.96 39.50 31.07
CA ARG A 679 -14.31 39.85 30.59
C ARG A 679 -14.67 41.23 31.12
N ASN A 680 -14.53 42.24 30.27
CA ASN A 680 -15.20 43.52 30.47
C ASN A 680 -16.06 43.80 29.23
N LYS A 681 -17.38 43.82 29.46
CA LYS A 681 -18.36 44.51 28.62
C LYS A 681 -18.33 45.98 29.05
N PHE A 682 -18.29 46.92 28.11
CA PHE A 682 -19.12 48.13 28.19
C PHE A 682 -19.43 48.68 26.79
N ARG A 683 -20.68 49.17 26.68
CA ARG A 683 -21.33 49.80 25.53
C ARG A 683 -20.78 51.21 25.27
N GLY A 684 -20.96 51.69 24.04
CA GLY A 684 -21.47 53.04 23.79
C GLY A 684 -20.46 54.10 23.37
N MET A 685 -20.15 54.14 22.07
CA MET A 685 -20.29 55.31 21.18
C MET A 685 -20.19 54.84 19.73
#